data_AF-A0A353EXZ5-F1
#
_entry.id   AF-A0A353EXZ5-F1
#
_cell.length_a   1.000
_cell.length_b   1.000
_cell.length_c   1.000
_cell.angle_alpha   90.00
_cell.angle_beta   90.00
_cell.angle_gamma   90.00
#
_symmetry.space_group_name_H-M   'P 1'
#
loop_
_entity.id
_entity.type
_entity.pdbx_description
1 polymer ?
#
loop_
_entity_poly.entity_id
_entity_poly.type
_entity_poly.pdbx_seq_one_letter_code
_entity_poly.pdbx_strand_id
1 'polypeptide(L)'
;MKKVSLILMLALLLTLALPFLPVGALESDYAADTVAVIGEKEYTSLQDAFDAVGSGETIRLVKDVTDSKKTFTYSGTTLVKGEAVPRAKVTLDGNGHTISYSGGTSDTNFALVFDSNAIIEVKNLTVLSIRSAVKITDGAQVFLKDCNLCAANTNYKSPVHDLEANKDFKGLIIRIENDFRSYVEIDGGNYYGAQSTGVDIRYGSIVIKSGNFRVWNTEVLLQVGDSTSEEGADKVRASGTILGGTFEASDYTAKFGKLIRAYKSATVTIWDGEFIQRSEGPKSGSAVITGATSSSFGYVYVHGGNFYQLSSQPAAKLIGNNDLTGKGTIPAAKDKVFVFVTGGTFYSRTVEGRNKDDMTREDGILRYDDSVAKIEASTAEYKGISVDKYTVTYQYSEATPCPGAVAKITESDGKVYYAPTLWEALNPFARDGATVTLLADVTTDHTLYLGNRYFSLKLDGNGKTVTSTATDAVNVQTGSVTVENLTLTNTNGMAFRMGYQIAAEEIVSGASYIASLTLKNVTVTAKTLIGTSDKELFSGEATLKDVKLNGTDEADGIRKLPMSNPPTPSDTGTTGSDTSNQEPPVTPEVTTGRKPNDATPETTAKPNEEPSGGCSSVLGGGAILLILTAAGTAVLIHKKKED
;
A
#
# COMPACT_ATOMS: atom_id res chain seq x y z
N MET A 1 -36.40 43.72 21.72
CA MET A 1 -35.70 42.43 21.84
C MET A 1 -35.84 41.49 20.63
N LYS A 2 -36.96 41.48 19.88
CA LYS A 2 -37.12 40.57 18.71
C LYS A 2 -36.18 40.82 17.51
N LYS A 3 -35.68 42.06 17.31
CA LYS A 3 -34.81 42.41 16.16
C LYS A 3 -33.34 42.00 16.34
N VAL A 4 -32.84 41.92 17.58
CA VAL A 4 -31.45 41.54 17.89
C VAL A 4 -31.25 40.03 17.75
N SER A 5 -32.28 39.23 18.07
CA SER A 5 -32.24 37.77 17.91
C SER A 5 -32.17 37.32 16.45
N LEU A 6 -32.77 38.08 15.52
CA LEU A 6 -32.77 37.75 14.10
C LEU A 6 -31.39 37.99 13.46
N ILE A 7 -30.71 39.09 13.85
CA ILE A 7 -29.38 39.43 13.34
C ILE A 7 -28.34 38.42 13.84
N LEU A 8 -28.45 37.95 15.09
CA LEU A 8 -27.54 36.95 15.64
C LEU A 8 -27.74 35.56 15.00
N MET A 9 -28.98 35.16 14.73
CA MET A 9 -29.28 33.91 13.99
C MET A 9 -28.78 33.97 12.55
N LEU A 10 -28.93 35.11 11.87
CA LEU A 10 -28.47 35.28 10.49
C LEU A 10 -26.93 35.29 10.42
N ALA A 11 -26.25 35.90 11.39
CA ALA A 11 -24.80 35.88 11.48
C ALA A 11 -24.27 34.46 11.77
N LEU A 12 -24.94 33.69 12.62
CA LEU A 12 -24.58 32.31 12.93
C LEU A 12 -24.81 31.37 11.74
N LEU A 13 -25.91 31.55 10.99
CA LEU A 13 -26.17 30.84 9.73
C LEU A 13 -25.12 31.19 8.65
N LEU A 14 -24.71 32.45 8.57
CA LEU A 14 -23.72 32.89 7.59
C LEU A 14 -22.32 32.32 7.91
N THR A 15 -21.95 32.22 9.19
CA THR A 15 -20.68 31.58 9.61
C THR A 15 -20.65 30.06 9.44
N LEU A 16 -21.80 29.38 9.51
CA LEU A 16 -21.90 27.94 9.28
C LEU A 16 -21.99 27.57 7.79
N ALA A 17 -22.38 28.50 6.92
CA ALA A 17 -22.48 28.29 5.47
C ALA A 17 -21.19 28.62 4.69
N LEU A 18 -20.26 29.38 5.28
CA LEU A 18 -19.03 29.82 4.62
C LEU A 18 -17.98 28.72 4.29
N PRO A 19 -17.82 27.60 5.02
CA PRO A 19 -16.83 26.58 4.63
C PRO A 19 -17.28 25.70 3.46
N PHE A 20 -18.51 25.87 2.94
CA PHE A 20 -19.07 25.10 1.83
C PHE A 20 -19.27 25.92 0.55
N LEU A 21 -18.72 27.13 0.44
CA LEU A 21 -18.63 27.75 -0.87
C LEU A 21 -17.73 26.86 -1.74
N PRO A 22 -18.24 26.32 -2.87
CA PRO A 22 -17.38 25.60 -3.79
C PRO A 22 -16.28 26.56 -4.21
N VAL A 23 -15.02 26.12 -4.07
CA VAL A 23 -13.84 26.81 -4.62
C VAL A 23 -13.87 26.81 -6.17
N GLY A 24 -15.00 26.44 -6.79
CA GLY A 24 -15.27 26.64 -8.20
C GLY A 24 -15.88 28.02 -8.42
N ALA A 25 -15.04 29.06 -8.54
CA ALA A 25 -15.33 30.30 -9.30
C ALA A 25 -14.22 31.37 -9.15
N LEU A 26 -12.96 30.95 -9.02
CA LEU A 26 -11.83 31.76 -9.44
C LEU A 26 -11.05 30.94 -10.45
N GLU A 27 -11.70 30.62 -11.59
CA GLU A 27 -10.93 30.38 -12.81
C GLU A 27 -10.28 31.72 -13.15
N SER A 28 -9.10 31.96 -12.60
CA SER A 28 -8.22 33.00 -13.11
C SER A 28 -7.93 32.68 -14.57
N ASP A 29 -7.86 33.71 -15.40
CA ASP A 29 -7.36 33.63 -16.79
C ASP A 29 -5.90 33.15 -16.77
N TYR A 30 -5.68 31.84 -16.60
CA TYR A 30 -4.35 31.23 -16.73
C TYR A 30 -3.87 31.39 -18.18
N ALA A 31 -2.56 31.41 -18.38
CA ALA A 31 -2.02 31.35 -19.73
C ALA A 31 -2.54 30.11 -20.46
N ALA A 32 -2.78 30.22 -21.77
CA ALA A 32 -3.45 29.18 -22.57
C ALA A 32 -2.70 27.84 -22.62
N ASP A 33 -1.38 27.87 -22.36
CA ASP A 33 -0.47 26.74 -22.27
C ASP A 33 -0.22 26.24 -20.84
N THR A 34 -0.81 26.89 -19.83
CA THR A 34 -0.73 26.44 -18.44
C THR A 34 -1.46 25.11 -18.27
N VAL A 35 -0.73 24.13 -17.73
CA VAL A 35 -1.20 22.77 -17.46
C VAL A 35 -1.49 22.58 -15.98
N ALA A 36 -0.63 23.13 -15.13
CA ALA A 36 -0.71 22.97 -13.69
C ALA A 36 -0.32 24.25 -12.97
N VAL A 37 -0.79 24.38 -11.74
CA VAL A 37 -0.44 25.50 -10.85
C VAL A 37 -0.06 25.01 -9.46
N ILE A 38 0.85 25.75 -8.82
CA ILE A 38 1.21 25.59 -7.39
C ILE A 38 1.11 26.97 -6.75
N GLY A 39 0.11 27.17 -5.88
CA GLY A 39 -0.24 28.51 -5.42
C GLY A 39 -0.61 29.41 -6.62
N GLU A 40 0.13 30.51 -6.80
CA GLU A 40 -0.03 31.45 -7.92
C GLU A 40 0.90 31.15 -9.10
N LYS A 41 1.84 30.20 -8.96
CA LYS A 41 2.83 29.92 -10.00
C LYS A 41 2.28 28.94 -11.04
N GLU A 42 2.36 29.34 -12.30
CA GLU A 42 1.90 28.57 -13.47
C GLU A 42 3.02 27.72 -14.06
N TYR A 43 2.65 26.51 -14.52
CA TYR A 43 3.54 25.56 -15.15
C TYR A 43 2.94 25.06 -16.46
N THR A 44 3.74 25.10 -17.53
CA THR A 44 3.35 24.64 -18.87
C THR A 44 3.38 23.11 -19.02
N SER A 45 3.90 22.38 -18.04
CA SER A 45 3.87 20.93 -18.02
C SER A 45 3.69 20.36 -16.60
N LEU A 46 3.11 19.16 -16.51
CA LEU A 46 2.97 18.44 -15.23
C LEU A 46 4.34 18.04 -14.65
N GLN A 47 5.31 17.68 -15.51
CA GLN A 47 6.64 17.31 -15.01
C GLN A 47 7.35 18.51 -14.36
N ASP A 48 7.27 19.70 -14.95
CA ASP A 48 7.86 20.90 -14.34
C ASP A 48 7.22 21.23 -12.98
N ALA A 49 5.92 20.96 -12.82
CA ALA A 49 5.23 21.11 -11.54
C ALA A 49 5.71 20.06 -10.52
N PHE A 50 5.90 18.80 -10.91
CA PHE A 50 6.48 17.77 -10.03
C PHE A 50 7.90 18.08 -9.59
N ASP A 51 8.71 18.64 -10.49
CA ASP A 51 10.09 19.00 -10.18
C ASP A 51 10.15 20.17 -9.20
N ALA A 52 9.20 21.11 -9.31
CA ALA A 52 9.14 22.34 -8.52
C ALA A 52 8.36 22.25 -7.19
N VAL A 53 7.46 21.27 -7.02
CA VAL A 53 6.60 21.19 -5.83
C VAL A 53 7.41 21.00 -4.55
N GLY A 54 7.11 21.83 -3.57
CA GLY A 54 7.63 21.75 -2.21
C GLY A 54 6.80 20.86 -1.29
N SER A 55 7.41 20.50 -0.17
CA SER A 55 6.76 19.75 0.91
C SER A 55 5.45 20.43 1.37
N GLY A 56 4.35 19.68 1.38
CA GLY A 56 3.03 20.15 1.82
C GLY A 56 2.23 20.93 0.78
N GLU A 57 2.81 21.19 -0.40
CA GLU A 57 2.14 21.96 -1.44
C GLU A 57 1.19 21.10 -2.29
N THR A 58 0.31 21.78 -3.02
CA THR A 58 -0.64 21.17 -3.95
C THR A 58 -0.32 21.59 -5.38
N ILE A 59 -0.13 20.60 -6.25
CA ILE A 59 -0.20 20.74 -7.70
C ILE A 59 -1.67 20.61 -8.07
N ARG A 60 -2.26 21.63 -8.69
CA ARG A 60 -3.61 21.55 -9.25
C ARG A 60 -3.54 21.59 -10.77
N LEU A 61 -4.15 20.60 -11.42
CA LEU A 61 -4.32 20.64 -12.87
C LEU A 61 -5.38 21.68 -13.23
N VAL A 62 -5.13 22.42 -14.31
CA VAL A 62 -6.07 23.42 -14.86
C VAL A 62 -6.44 23.09 -16.31
N LYS A 63 -5.87 22.01 -16.85
CA LYS A 63 -6.09 21.52 -18.20
C LYS A 63 -5.78 20.02 -18.28
N ASP A 64 -6.42 19.35 -19.22
CA ASP A 64 -6.08 17.97 -19.55
C ASP A 64 -4.65 17.86 -20.08
N VAL A 65 -3.96 16.79 -19.67
CA VAL A 65 -2.60 16.46 -20.09
C VAL A 65 -2.68 15.37 -21.14
N THR A 66 -2.12 15.62 -22.32
CA THR A 66 -1.99 14.59 -23.36
C THR A 66 -0.53 14.49 -23.77
N ASP A 67 0.12 13.39 -23.40
CA ASP A 67 1.47 13.09 -23.86
C ASP A 67 1.58 11.60 -24.24
N SER A 68 1.86 11.37 -25.52
CA SER A 68 1.95 10.02 -26.09
C SER A 68 3.31 9.35 -25.89
N LYS A 69 4.29 10.02 -25.27
CA LYS A 69 5.67 9.52 -25.20
C LYS A 69 6.32 9.67 -23.83
N LYS A 70 5.73 10.44 -22.92
CA LYS A 70 6.31 10.68 -21.60
C LYS A 70 5.49 10.04 -20.48
N THR A 71 6.17 9.21 -19.71
CA THR A 71 5.76 8.90 -18.33
C THR A 71 6.00 10.13 -17.48
N PHE A 72 5.04 10.48 -16.63
CA PHE A 72 5.24 11.53 -15.62
C PHE A 72 5.71 10.88 -14.31
N THR A 73 6.85 11.32 -13.81
CA THR A 73 7.47 10.74 -12.62
C THR A 73 7.54 11.78 -11.52
N TYR A 74 7.09 11.39 -10.32
CA TYR A 74 7.33 12.14 -9.11
C TYR A 74 8.20 11.32 -8.16
N SER A 75 9.39 11.85 -7.87
CA SER A 75 10.37 11.25 -6.96
C SER A 75 10.33 11.94 -5.60
N GLY A 76 10.26 11.14 -4.53
CA GLY A 76 10.18 11.62 -3.15
C GLY A 76 11.47 12.18 -2.57
N THR A 77 12.59 12.01 -3.25
CA THR A 77 13.87 12.56 -2.81
C THR A 77 14.29 13.69 -3.73
N THR A 78 14.88 14.72 -3.13
CA THR A 78 15.63 15.73 -3.88
C THR A 78 17.08 15.68 -3.43
N LEU A 79 18.01 15.88 -4.35
CA LEU A 79 19.42 15.97 -4.02
C LEU A 79 19.72 17.41 -3.57
N VAL A 80 19.82 17.63 -2.27
CA VAL A 80 20.31 18.90 -1.72
C VAL A 80 21.80 18.75 -1.50
N LYS A 81 22.62 19.43 -2.33
CA LYS A 81 24.09 19.35 -2.29
C LYS A 81 24.64 17.92 -2.43
N GLY A 82 23.93 17.07 -3.16
CA GLY A 82 24.31 15.66 -3.36
C GLY A 82 23.78 14.69 -2.31
N GLU A 83 23.10 15.18 -1.27
CA GLU A 83 22.45 14.33 -0.27
C GLU A 83 20.96 14.16 -0.59
N ALA A 84 20.47 12.92 -0.54
CA ALA A 84 19.06 12.61 -0.72
C ALA A 84 18.26 13.06 0.50
N VAL A 85 17.44 14.09 0.33
CA VAL A 85 16.53 14.59 1.38
C VAL A 85 15.11 14.13 1.04
N PRO A 86 14.43 13.40 1.95
CA PRO A 86 13.02 13.07 1.78
C PRO A 86 12.16 14.34 1.71
N ARG A 87 11.25 14.40 0.74
CA ARG A 87 10.19 15.41 0.67
C ARG A 87 9.04 14.96 1.58
N ALA A 88 8.42 15.89 2.32
CA ALA A 88 7.17 15.56 3.00
C ALA A 88 6.03 15.39 1.99
N LYS A 89 4.84 15.01 2.50
CA LYS A 89 3.64 14.74 1.69
C LYS A 89 3.31 15.90 0.74
N VAL A 90 3.03 15.61 -0.52
CA VAL A 90 2.49 16.56 -1.52
C VAL A 90 1.10 16.11 -1.98
N THR A 91 0.35 17.01 -2.64
CA THR A 91 -0.95 16.68 -3.24
C THR A 91 -0.94 16.97 -4.75
N LEU A 92 -1.40 16.01 -5.56
CA LEU A 92 -1.82 16.21 -6.94
C LEU A 92 -3.36 16.24 -6.98
N ASP A 93 -3.93 17.42 -7.16
CA ASP A 93 -5.36 17.60 -7.41
C ASP A 93 -5.60 17.63 -8.92
N GLY A 94 -6.17 16.55 -9.44
CA GLY A 94 -6.57 16.45 -10.84
C GLY A 94 -7.66 17.45 -11.19
N ASN A 95 -8.42 17.97 -10.22
CA ASN A 95 -9.48 18.97 -10.43
C ASN A 95 -10.46 18.57 -11.56
N GLY A 96 -10.73 17.27 -11.71
CA GLY A 96 -11.59 16.71 -12.75
C GLY A 96 -10.93 16.55 -14.13
N HIS A 97 -9.67 16.97 -14.30
CA HIS A 97 -8.92 16.82 -15.55
C HIS A 97 -8.38 15.42 -15.77
N THR A 98 -7.98 15.18 -17.02
CA THR A 98 -7.52 13.87 -17.51
C THR A 98 -6.05 13.90 -17.89
N ILE A 99 -5.30 12.84 -17.52
CA ILE A 99 -4.00 12.51 -18.09
C ILE A 99 -4.20 11.37 -19.10
N SER A 100 -3.94 11.64 -20.37
CA SER A 100 -3.98 10.66 -21.45
C SER A 100 -2.58 10.25 -21.88
N TYR A 101 -2.29 8.95 -21.77
CA TYR A 101 -1.01 8.35 -22.08
C TYR A 101 -1.17 7.22 -23.12
N SER A 102 -0.51 7.37 -24.27
CA SER A 102 -0.49 6.36 -25.34
C SER A 102 0.92 5.81 -25.62
N GLY A 103 1.86 6.00 -24.70
CA GLY A 103 3.27 5.72 -24.95
C GLY A 103 3.71 4.28 -24.75
N GLY A 104 4.49 3.82 -25.74
CA GLY A 104 5.31 2.60 -25.68
C GLY A 104 4.56 1.29 -25.96
N THR A 105 5.31 0.28 -26.42
CA THR A 105 4.79 -1.06 -26.73
C THR A 105 5.04 -2.08 -25.62
N SER A 106 5.72 -1.70 -24.53
CA SER A 106 6.01 -2.59 -23.40
C SER A 106 5.09 -2.33 -22.21
N ASP A 107 4.81 -3.39 -21.46
CA ASP A 107 3.97 -3.38 -20.22
C ASP A 107 4.71 -2.75 -19.02
N THR A 108 5.89 -2.18 -19.27
CA THR A 108 6.70 -1.40 -18.32
C THR A 108 6.42 0.10 -18.41
N ASN A 109 5.59 0.53 -19.36
CA ASN A 109 5.25 1.93 -19.55
C ASN A 109 4.00 2.28 -18.75
N PHE A 110 4.16 3.20 -17.80
CA PHE A 110 3.10 3.70 -16.94
C PHE A 110 2.86 5.18 -17.25
N ALA A 111 1.62 5.64 -17.13
CA ALA A 111 1.31 7.06 -17.27
C ALA A 111 1.91 7.87 -16.11
N LEU A 112 1.79 7.33 -14.89
CA LEU A 112 2.34 7.90 -13.66
C LEU A 112 3.29 6.93 -12.97
N VAL A 113 4.44 7.42 -12.52
CA VAL A 113 5.38 6.69 -11.67
C VAL A 113 5.65 7.48 -10.40
N PHE A 114 5.51 6.81 -9.26
CA PHE A 114 5.87 7.32 -7.95
C PHE A 114 7.01 6.49 -7.38
N ASP A 115 8.14 7.11 -7.10
CA ASP A 115 9.36 6.42 -6.68
C ASP A 115 10.11 7.14 -5.54
N SER A 116 11.22 6.56 -5.11
CA SER A 116 12.20 7.16 -4.21
C SER A 116 11.58 7.71 -2.92
N ASN A 117 10.79 6.89 -2.22
CA ASN A 117 10.06 7.26 -1.00
C ASN A 117 9.09 8.45 -1.17
N ALA A 118 8.54 8.68 -2.36
CA ALA A 118 7.50 9.69 -2.59
C ALA A 118 6.33 9.51 -1.63
N ILE A 119 5.88 10.57 -0.97
CA ILE A 119 4.62 10.58 -0.21
C ILE A 119 3.66 11.53 -0.94
N ILE A 120 2.62 10.99 -1.57
CA ILE A 120 1.72 11.79 -2.41
C ILE A 120 0.26 11.38 -2.28
N GLU A 121 -0.61 12.38 -2.15
CA GLU A 121 -2.05 12.22 -2.33
C GLU A 121 -2.44 12.63 -3.75
N VAL A 122 -3.12 11.76 -4.48
CA VAL A 122 -3.68 12.04 -5.79
C VAL A 122 -5.19 12.01 -5.67
N LYS A 123 -5.87 13.07 -6.09
CA LYS A 123 -7.34 13.15 -6.00
C LYS A 123 -8.00 13.71 -7.23
N ASN A 124 -9.27 13.36 -7.46
CA ASN A 124 -10.11 13.90 -8.54
C ASN A 124 -9.45 13.84 -9.93
N LEU A 125 -8.68 12.79 -10.20
CA LEU A 125 -7.89 12.65 -11.41
C LEU A 125 -8.40 11.50 -12.27
N THR A 126 -8.52 11.73 -13.57
CA THR A 126 -8.71 10.65 -14.54
C THR A 126 -7.39 10.33 -15.24
N VAL A 127 -6.98 9.06 -15.29
CA VAL A 127 -5.80 8.60 -16.03
C VAL A 127 -6.26 7.59 -17.07
N LEU A 128 -6.03 7.90 -18.34
CA LEU A 128 -6.32 7.03 -19.47
C LEU A 128 -5.01 6.54 -20.07
N SER A 129 -4.73 5.25 -19.93
CA SER A 129 -3.55 4.59 -20.48
C SER A 129 -3.96 3.45 -21.39
N ILE A 130 -3.31 3.34 -22.56
CA ILE A 130 -3.46 2.15 -23.41
C ILE A 130 -2.78 0.90 -22.81
N ARG A 131 -1.88 1.09 -21.84
CA ARG A 131 -1.17 0.01 -21.15
C ARG A 131 -1.37 0.17 -19.67
N SER A 132 -0.37 0.67 -18.96
CA SER A 132 -0.40 0.71 -17.51
C SER A 132 -0.66 2.12 -16.99
N ALA A 133 -1.49 2.26 -15.95
CA ALA A 133 -1.85 3.59 -15.44
C ALA A 133 -0.82 4.08 -14.42
N VAL A 134 -0.64 3.37 -13.31
CA VAL A 134 0.19 3.84 -12.19
C VAL A 134 1.19 2.78 -11.73
N LYS A 135 2.44 3.18 -11.51
CA LYS A 135 3.48 2.38 -10.83
C LYS A 135 3.93 3.07 -9.55
N ILE A 136 4.08 2.28 -8.50
CA ILE A 136 4.60 2.66 -7.19
C ILE A 136 5.81 1.78 -6.89
N THR A 137 6.94 2.40 -6.57
CA THR A 137 8.20 1.69 -6.38
C THR A 137 9.08 2.36 -5.34
N ASP A 138 10.13 1.67 -4.90
CA ASP A 138 11.24 2.24 -4.14
C ASP A 138 10.80 3.00 -2.88
N GLY A 139 9.80 2.44 -2.17
CA GLY A 139 9.29 2.94 -0.90
C GLY A 139 8.25 4.03 -1.00
N ALA A 140 7.76 4.35 -2.20
CA ALA A 140 6.73 5.36 -2.40
C ALA A 140 5.39 4.98 -1.72
N GLN A 141 4.74 5.97 -1.12
CA GLN A 141 3.44 5.91 -0.46
C GLN A 141 2.45 6.82 -1.20
N VAL A 142 1.40 6.21 -1.76
CA VAL A 142 0.45 6.88 -2.64
C VAL A 142 -0.96 6.73 -2.08
N PHE A 143 -1.68 7.84 -1.96
CA PHE A 143 -3.08 7.87 -1.52
C PHE A 143 -3.95 8.31 -2.69
N LEU A 144 -4.69 7.39 -3.30
CA LEU A 144 -5.60 7.64 -4.41
C LEU A 144 -7.01 7.90 -3.88
N LYS A 145 -7.54 9.10 -4.10
CA LYS A 145 -8.87 9.50 -3.63
C LYS A 145 -9.76 9.93 -4.77
N ASP A 146 -10.86 9.22 -5.00
CA ASP A 146 -11.83 9.52 -6.06
C ASP A 146 -11.17 9.62 -7.46
N CYS A 147 -10.19 8.74 -7.73
CA CYS A 147 -9.47 8.68 -9.00
C CYS A 147 -10.13 7.71 -10.00
N ASN A 148 -10.05 8.02 -11.29
CA ASN A 148 -10.50 7.13 -12.36
C ASN A 148 -9.30 6.65 -13.17
N LEU A 149 -8.85 5.41 -12.96
CA LEU A 149 -7.72 4.84 -13.68
C LEU A 149 -8.22 3.84 -14.73
N CYS A 150 -7.85 4.04 -15.98
CA CYS A 150 -8.16 3.13 -17.08
C CYS A 150 -6.87 2.68 -17.76
N ALA A 151 -6.65 1.37 -17.77
CA ALA A 151 -5.51 0.67 -18.33
C ALA A 151 -6.03 -0.31 -19.41
N ALA A 152 -6.52 0.22 -20.52
CA ALA A 152 -7.15 -0.58 -21.57
C ALA A 152 -7.30 0.16 -22.90
N ASN A 153 -7.59 1.46 -22.87
CA ASN A 153 -7.84 2.24 -24.07
C ASN A 153 -7.78 3.75 -23.75
N THR A 154 -7.19 4.55 -24.64
CA THR A 154 -7.18 6.02 -24.55
C THR A 154 -8.46 6.66 -25.11
N ASN A 155 -9.25 5.94 -25.91
CA ASN A 155 -10.54 6.42 -26.43
C ASN A 155 -11.70 6.14 -25.46
N TYR A 156 -11.45 6.21 -24.16
CA TYR A 156 -12.45 5.95 -23.13
C TYR A 156 -13.54 7.03 -23.15
N LYS A 157 -14.65 6.76 -23.86
CA LYS A 157 -15.85 7.61 -23.85
C LYS A 157 -16.98 7.05 -22.99
N SER A 158 -16.92 5.77 -22.60
CA SER A 158 -17.94 5.15 -21.74
C SER A 158 -17.43 3.88 -21.04
N PRO A 159 -17.78 3.64 -19.75
CA PRO A 159 -17.24 2.55 -18.93
C PRO A 159 -17.61 1.11 -19.30
N VAL A 160 -18.47 0.86 -20.29
CA VAL A 160 -19.20 -0.43 -20.34
C VAL A 160 -19.17 -1.17 -21.67
N HIS A 161 -19.03 -0.53 -22.83
CA HIS A 161 -19.36 -1.22 -24.11
C HIS A 161 -18.25 -1.34 -25.17
N ASP A 162 -17.19 -0.52 -25.18
CA ASP A 162 -16.20 -0.55 -26.28
C ASP A 162 -14.91 -1.35 -25.98
N LEU A 163 -14.83 -2.04 -24.85
CA LEU A 163 -13.63 -2.80 -24.46
C LEU A 163 -13.50 -4.16 -25.16
N GLU A 164 -14.58 -4.69 -25.75
CA GLU A 164 -14.53 -5.99 -26.47
C GLU A 164 -13.70 -5.92 -27.76
N ALA A 165 -13.47 -4.72 -28.33
CA ALA A 165 -12.90 -4.56 -29.66
C ALA A 165 -11.37 -4.68 -29.72
N ASN A 166 -10.65 -4.65 -28.59
CA ASN A 166 -9.20 -4.51 -28.60
C ASN A 166 -8.47 -5.65 -27.89
N LYS A 167 -8.16 -6.71 -28.66
CA LYS A 167 -7.64 -7.97 -28.13
C LYS A 167 -6.13 -8.00 -27.87
N ASP A 168 -5.42 -6.91 -28.13
CA ASP A 168 -3.95 -6.86 -28.11
C ASP A 168 -3.36 -6.02 -26.97
N PHE A 169 -4.18 -5.53 -26.03
CA PHE A 169 -3.76 -4.63 -24.96
C PHE A 169 -3.72 -5.31 -23.60
N LYS A 170 -2.51 -5.52 -23.08
CA LYS A 170 -2.26 -5.94 -21.70
C LYS A 170 -2.10 -4.71 -20.81
N GLY A 171 -3.21 -4.26 -20.21
CA GLY A 171 -3.17 -3.10 -19.34
C GLY A 171 -3.17 -3.44 -17.86
N LEU A 172 -2.24 -2.84 -17.11
CA LEU A 172 -2.13 -2.97 -15.66
C LEU A 172 -2.53 -1.65 -14.99
N ILE A 173 -3.55 -1.67 -14.14
CA ILE A 173 -4.05 -0.45 -13.51
C ILE A 173 -3.02 0.08 -12.53
N ILE A 174 -2.58 -0.78 -11.60
CA ILE A 174 -1.64 -0.42 -10.53
C ILE A 174 -0.57 -1.49 -10.41
N ARG A 175 0.70 -1.08 -10.41
CA ARG A 175 1.83 -1.92 -9.99
C ARG A 175 2.49 -1.40 -8.73
N ILE A 176 2.77 -2.30 -7.78
CA ILE A 176 3.67 -2.03 -6.65
C ILE A 176 4.87 -2.99 -6.73
N GLU A 177 6.09 -2.45 -6.81
CA GLU A 177 7.30 -3.27 -6.94
C GLU A 177 8.53 -2.70 -6.21
N ASN A 178 9.62 -3.48 -6.25
CA ASN A 178 10.98 -3.22 -5.77
C ASN A 178 11.19 -2.96 -4.26
N ASP A 179 10.16 -2.61 -3.49
CA ASP A 179 10.33 -2.29 -2.07
C ASP A 179 9.10 -2.66 -1.24
N PHE A 180 9.31 -3.33 -0.10
CA PHE A 180 8.24 -3.70 0.83
C PHE A 180 7.62 -2.51 1.57
N ARG A 181 8.29 -1.34 1.53
CA ARG A 181 7.79 -0.07 2.09
C ARG A 181 6.81 0.62 1.16
N SER A 182 6.79 0.25 -0.11
CA SER A 182 5.86 0.83 -1.08
C SER A 182 4.42 0.57 -0.61
N TYR A 183 3.62 1.63 -0.56
CA TYR A 183 2.28 1.61 0.00
C TYR A 183 1.29 2.31 -0.93
N VAL A 184 0.11 1.73 -1.09
CA VAL A 184 -1.00 2.37 -1.78
C VAL A 184 -2.24 2.30 -0.92
N GLU A 185 -2.90 3.43 -0.74
CA GLU A 185 -4.27 3.49 -0.22
C GLU A 185 -5.22 3.96 -1.31
N ILE A 186 -6.33 3.27 -1.48
CA ILE A 186 -7.39 3.62 -2.43
C ILE A 186 -8.66 3.94 -1.65
N ASP A 187 -9.19 5.13 -1.85
CA ASP A 187 -10.47 5.59 -1.29
C ASP A 187 -11.37 6.14 -2.40
N GLY A 188 -12.24 5.28 -2.91
CA GLY A 188 -13.20 5.61 -3.97
C GLY A 188 -12.62 5.58 -5.37
N GLY A 189 -13.42 6.04 -6.32
CA GLY A 189 -13.05 6.09 -7.75
C GLY A 189 -13.33 4.80 -8.54
N ASN A 190 -12.88 4.78 -9.78
CA ASN A 190 -13.12 3.68 -10.72
C ASN A 190 -11.81 3.20 -11.37
N TYR A 191 -11.64 1.88 -11.46
CA TYR A 191 -10.39 1.23 -11.86
C TYR A 191 -10.69 0.18 -12.92
N TYR A 192 -10.30 0.48 -14.16
CA TYR A 192 -10.62 -0.33 -15.33
C TYR A 192 -9.37 -0.91 -15.95
N GLY A 193 -9.35 -2.23 -16.15
CA GLY A 193 -8.22 -2.94 -16.78
C GLY A 193 -8.67 -3.91 -17.86
N ALA A 194 -7.82 -4.17 -18.86
CA ALA A 194 -8.09 -5.17 -19.87
C ALA A 194 -6.90 -6.12 -20.07
N GLN A 195 -7.23 -7.41 -20.27
CA GLN A 195 -6.36 -8.51 -20.73
C GLN A 195 -5.08 -8.81 -19.93
N SER A 196 -4.98 -8.31 -18.69
CA SER A 196 -3.83 -8.54 -17.82
C SER A 196 -4.25 -8.59 -16.35
N THR A 197 -3.31 -8.51 -15.43
CA THR A 197 -3.59 -8.29 -14.01
C THR A 197 -4.13 -6.87 -13.80
N GLY A 198 -5.22 -6.71 -13.02
CA GLY A 198 -5.74 -5.38 -12.67
C GLY A 198 -4.80 -4.61 -11.74
N VAL A 199 -4.49 -5.23 -10.61
CA VAL A 199 -3.59 -4.72 -9.56
C VAL A 199 -2.54 -5.78 -9.26
N ASP A 200 -1.27 -5.45 -9.47
CA ASP A 200 -0.11 -6.36 -9.33
C ASP A 200 0.82 -5.84 -8.22
N ILE A 201 0.84 -6.53 -7.08
CA ILE A 201 1.61 -6.16 -5.90
C ILE A 201 2.71 -7.18 -5.73
N ARG A 202 3.88 -6.90 -6.29
CA ARG A 202 5.04 -7.80 -6.17
C ARG A 202 5.74 -7.62 -4.83
N TYR A 203 5.80 -6.36 -4.39
CA TYR A 203 6.38 -5.90 -3.14
C TYR A 203 5.45 -4.84 -2.54
N GLY A 204 5.49 -4.64 -1.24
CA GLY A 204 4.76 -3.55 -0.60
C GLY A 204 3.36 -3.92 -0.11
N SER A 205 2.53 -2.92 0.12
CA SER A 205 1.19 -3.11 0.68
C SER A 205 0.14 -2.25 -0.03
N ILE A 206 -1.07 -2.80 -0.21
CA ILE A 206 -2.25 -2.03 -0.62
C ILE A 206 -3.32 -2.06 0.47
N VAL A 207 -4.06 -0.95 0.60
CA VAL A 207 -5.32 -0.86 1.34
C VAL A 207 -6.38 -0.29 0.41
N ILE A 208 -7.46 -1.04 0.17
CA ILE A 208 -8.59 -0.61 -0.64
C ILE A 208 -9.76 -0.34 0.31
N LYS A 209 -10.03 0.94 0.60
CA LYS A 209 -11.15 1.39 1.43
C LYS A 209 -12.48 1.21 0.71
N SER A 210 -12.54 1.66 -0.54
CA SER A 210 -13.71 1.59 -1.42
C SER A 210 -13.27 1.79 -2.88
N GLY A 211 -14.20 1.66 -3.84
CA GLY A 211 -13.95 1.87 -5.27
C GLY A 211 -14.62 0.82 -6.15
N ASN A 212 -14.69 1.08 -7.45
CA ASN A 212 -15.19 0.13 -8.44
C ASN A 212 -14.02 -0.38 -9.31
N PHE A 213 -13.67 -1.65 -9.15
CA PHE A 213 -12.64 -2.32 -9.92
C PHE A 213 -13.31 -3.23 -10.93
N ARG A 214 -13.09 -2.99 -12.21
CA ARG A 214 -13.62 -3.83 -13.27
C ARG A 214 -12.53 -4.19 -14.26
N VAL A 215 -12.33 -5.47 -14.43
CA VAL A 215 -11.30 -6.01 -15.31
C VAL A 215 -11.89 -7.01 -16.29
N TRP A 216 -11.54 -6.89 -17.57
CA TRP A 216 -12.06 -7.74 -18.64
C TRP A 216 -10.96 -8.56 -19.31
N ASN A 217 -11.28 -9.82 -19.65
CA ASN A 217 -10.38 -10.78 -20.28
C ASN A 217 -9.09 -11.03 -19.50
N THR A 218 -9.14 -10.87 -18.18
CA THR A 218 -7.97 -10.81 -17.32
C THR A 218 -7.60 -12.14 -16.70
N GLU A 219 -6.34 -12.27 -16.33
CA GLU A 219 -5.87 -13.41 -15.55
C GLU A 219 -6.20 -13.26 -14.05
N VAL A 220 -6.03 -12.06 -13.49
CA VAL A 220 -6.27 -11.79 -12.06
C VAL A 220 -6.72 -10.34 -11.86
N LEU A 221 -7.75 -10.07 -11.07
CA LEU A 221 -8.05 -8.68 -10.67
C LEU A 221 -6.98 -8.17 -9.69
N LEU A 222 -6.74 -8.89 -8.59
CA LEU A 222 -5.75 -8.55 -7.57
C LEU A 222 -4.75 -9.69 -7.37
N GLN A 223 -3.50 -9.42 -7.72
CA GLN A 223 -2.36 -10.30 -7.47
C GLN A 223 -1.47 -9.72 -6.37
N VAL A 224 -1.16 -10.52 -5.36
CA VAL A 224 -0.29 -10.13 -4.25
C VAL A 224 0.84 -11.17 -4.09
N GLY A 225 2.07 -10.69 -4.08
CA GLY A 225 3.30 -11.47 -4.15
C GLY A 225 3.79 -11.69 -5.59
N ASP A 226 5.10 -11.87 -5.74
CA ASP A 226 5.74 -12.10 -7.04
C ASP A 226 5.75 -13.59 -7.42
N SER A 227 5.12 -13.94 -8.54
CA SER A 227 5.13 -15.31 -9.04
C SER A 227 6.50 -15.75 -9.56
N THR A 228 7.37 -14.81 -9.93
CA THR A 228 8.62 -15.06 -10.67
C THR A 228 9.87 -15.15 -9.82
N SER A 229 9.85 -14.66 -8.57
CA SER A 229 11.05 -14.72 -7.71
C SER A 229 11.56 -16.15 -7.50
N GLU A 230 12.86 -16.37 -7.60
CA GLU A 230 13.43 -17.69 -7.37
C GLU A 230 13.21 -18.14 -5.91
N GLU A 231 13.03 -19.45 -5.73
CA GLU A 231 12.83 -20.12 -4.44
C GLU A 231 14.04 -19.82 -3.54
N GLY A 232 13.88 -18.89 -2.58
CA GLY A 232 14.98 -18.34 -1.76
C GLY A 232 14.83 -16.87 -1.38
N ALA A 233 13.94 -16.12 -2.04
CA ALA A 233 13.55 -14.77 -1.63
C ALA A 233 12.54 -14.76 -0.45
N ASP A 234 12.78 -15.58 0.58
CA ASP A 234 11.90 -15.84 1.74
C ASP A 234 11.50 -14.61 2.58
N LYS A 235 11.90 -13.40 2.18
CA LYS A 235 11.77 -12.18 2.98
C LYS A 235 10.81 -11.15 2.38
N VAL A 236 10.29 -11.38 1.18
CA VAL A 236 9.44 -10.38 0.51
C VAL A 236 7.99 -10.49 0.97
N ARG A 237 7.56 -9.57 1.84
CA ARG A 237 6.18 -9.46 2.29
C ARG A 237 5.41 -8.50 1.40
N ALA A 238 4.60 -9.05 0.49
CA ALA A 238 3.53 -8.31 -0.16
C ALA A 238 2.22 -8.47 0.64
N SER A 239 1.45 -7.41 0.82
CA SER A 239 0.15 -7.52 1.50
C SER A 239 -0.95 -6.72 0.81
N GLY A 240 -2.19 -7.19 0.94
CA GLY A 240 -3.36 -6.47 0.48
C GLY A 240 -4.49 -6.53 1.48
N THR A 241 -5.07 -5.38 1.82
CA THR A 241 -6.25 -5.29 2.67
C THR A 241 -7.40 -4.69 1.88
N ILE A 242 -8.53 -5.37 1.83
CA ILE A 242 -9.76 -4.89 1.19
C ILE A 242 -10.79 -4.61 2.28
N LEU A 243 -11.20 -3.36 2.41
CA LEU A 243 -12.18 -2.90 3.40
C LEU A 243 -13.58 -2.72 2.80
N GLY A 244 -13.69 -2.65 1.48
CA GLY A 244 -14.94 -2.46 0.75
C GLY A 244 -14.71 -2.20 -0.73
N GLY A 245 -15.81 -1.95 -1.47
CA GLY A 245 -15.80 -1.68 -2.92
C GLY A 245 -16.49 -2.78 -3.73
N THR A 246 -16.46 -2.63 -5.04
CA THR A 246 -16.96 -3.62 -6.01
C THR A 246 -15.81 -4.09 -6.88
N PHE A 247 -15.65 -5.39 -7.04
CA PHE A 247 -14.58 -6.06 -7.74
C PHE A 247 -15.19 -7.00 -8.77
N GLU A 248 -15.13 -6.63 -10.04
CA GLU A 248 -15.72 -7.38 -11.13
C GLU A 248 -14.63 -7.88 -12.08
N ALA A 249 -14.50 -9.20 -12.22
CA ALA A 249 -13.61 -9.82 -13.19
C ALA A 249 -14.44 -10.61 -14.20
N SER A 250 -14.29 -10.31 -15.49
CA SER A 250 -14.96 -11.02 -16.57
C SER A 250 -13.96 -11.71 -17.48
N ASP A 251 -14.12 -13.00 -17.74
CA ASP A 251 -13.30 -13.76 -18.70
C ASP A 251 -14.16 -14.33 -19.83
N TYR A 252 -13.96 -13.80 -21.04
CA TYR A 252 -14.58 -14.29 -22.28
C TYR A 252 -13.69 -15.27 -23.05
N THR A 253 -12.40 -15.37 -22.70
CA THR A 253 -11.38 -16.07 -23.50
C THR A 253 -11.01 -17.45 -22.96
N ALA A 254 -11.68 -17.90 -21.89
CA ALA A 254 -11.47 -19.20 -21.24
C ALA A 254 -10.03 -19.41 -20.72
N LYS A 255 -9.37 -18.32 -20.33
CA LYS A 255 -8.01 -18.34 -19.78
C LYS A 255 -8.01 -17.67 -18.42
N PHE A 256 -8.52 -18.41 -17.44
CA PHE A 256 -8.28 -18.21 -16.02
C PHE A 256 -8.63 -16.82 -15.49
N GLY A 257 -9.87 -16.34 -15.63
CA GLY A 257 -10.33 -15.21 -14.82
C GLY A 257 -10.28 -15.54 -13.33
N LYS A 258 -9.46 -14.86 -12.53
CA LYS A 258 -9.45 -14.97 -11.06
C LYS A 258 -9.66 -13.59 -10.46
N LEU A 259 -10.35 -13.50 -9.33
CA LEU A 259 -10.49 -12.22 -8.64
C LEU A 259 -9.26 -11.94 -7.80
N ILE A 260 -8.88 -12.88 -6.94
CA ILE A 260 -7.78 -12.69 -5.99
C ILE A 260 -6.78 -13.83 -6.09
N ARG A 261 -5.50 -13.48 -6.09
CA ARG A 261 -4.38 -14.42 -6.04
C ARG A 261 -3.29 -13.94 -5.08
N ALA A 262 -2.89 -14.81 -4.16
CA ALA A 262 -1.76 -14.59 -3.25
C ALA A 262 -0.61 -15.59 -3.50
N TYR A 263 0.64 -15.10 -3.50
CA TYR A 263 1.88 -15.85 -3.73
C TYR A 263 2.88 -15.70 -2.59
N LYS A 264 3.75 -16.70 -2.34
CA LYS A 264 5.02 -16.54 -1.58
C LYS A 264 4.93 -15.70 -0.30
N SER A 265 4.24 -16.22 0.70
CA SER A 265 4.00 -15.56 2.00
C SER A 265 3.20 -14.26 1.92
N ALA A 266 2.70 -13.89 0.74
CA ALA A 266 1.79 -12.76 0.61
C ALA A 266 0.49 -13.02 1.36
N THR A 267 -0.04 -11.95 1.94
CA THR A 267 -1.28 -11.99 2.70
C THR A 267 -2.30 -11.08 2.06
N VAL A 268 -3.49 -11.61 1.77
CA VAL A 268 -4.66 -10.82 1.41
C VAL A 268 -5.70 -10.94 2.50
N THR A 269 -6.19 -9.82 3.01
CA THR A 269 -7.25 -9.77 4.02
C THR A 269 -8.46 -9.04 3.46
N ILE A 270 -9.61 -9.69 3.47
CA ILE A 270 -10.88 -9.17 2.95
C ILE A 270 -11.85 -8.98 4.10
N TRP A 271 -12.29 -7.75 4.32
CA TRP A 271 -13.25 -7.38 5.35
C TRP A 271 -14.66 -7.26 4.82
N ASP A 272 -14.81 -6.65 3.65
CA ASP A 272 -16.09 -6.38 3.02
C ASP A 272 -15.89 -6.14 1.52
N GLY A 273 -17.00 -6.03 0.78
CA GLY A 273 -17.03 -5.71 -0.64
C GLY A 273 -17.88 -6.68 -1.46
N GLU A 274 -18.11 -6.32 -2.71
CA GLU A 274 -18.88 -7.08 -3.69
C GLU A 274 -17.90 -7.67 -4.72
N PHE A 275 -17.76 -9.00 -4.77
CA PHE A 275 -16.79 -9.70 -5.61
C PHE A 275 -17.51 -10.51 -6.68
N ILE A 276 -17.49 -10.06 -7.94
CA ILE A 276 -18.27 -10.61 -9.03
C ILE A 276 -17.33 -11.23 -10.07
N GLN A 277 -17.37 -12.55 -10.21
CA GLN A 277 -16.68 -13.26 -11.28
C GLN A 277 -17.69 -13.65 -12.36
N ARG A 278 -17.44 -13.22 -13.60
CA ARG A 278 -18.18 -13.67 -14.79
C ARG A 278 -17.29 -14.55 -15.64
N SER A 279 -17.75 -15.76 -15.93
CA SER A 279 -17.06 -16.70 -16.82
C SER A 279 -18.01 -17.19 -17.89
N GLU A 280 -17.71 -16.87 -19.15
CA GLU A 280 -18.53 -17.27 -20.30
C GLU A 280 -17.91 -18.45 -21.09
N GLY A 281 -16.68 -18.86 -20.76
CA GLY A 281 -15.90 -19.83 -21.53
C GLY A 281 -16.16 -21.32 -21.23
N PRO A 282 -16.09 -22.21 -22.25
CA PRO A 282 -16.36 -23.65 -22.09
C PRO A 282 -15.22 -24.47 -21.45
N LYS A 283 -14.09 -23.86 -21.07
CA LYS A 283 -12.92 -24.57 -20.52
C LYS A 283 -12.53 -24.09 -19.12
N SER A 284 -12.84 -24.97 -18.15
CA SER A 284 -12.19 -25.27 -16.86
C SER A 284 -11.80 -24.14 -15.88
N GLY A 285 -12.35 -24.27 -14.66
CA GLY A 285 -11.58 -24.04 -13.41
C GLY A 285 -11.46 -22.61 -12.90
N SER A 286 -12.39 -21.72 -13.26
CA SER A 286 -12.41 -20.37 -12.67
C SER A 286 -12.76 -20.47 -11.19
N ALA A 287 -11.94 -19.82 -10.35
CA ALA A 287 -12.24 -19.63 -8.94
C ALA A 287 -12.14 -18.16 -8.56
N VAL A 288 -13.03 -17.74 -7.67
CA VAL A 288 -13.10 -16.36 -7.20
C VAL A 288 -11.83 -16.06 -6.41
N ILE A 289 -11.49 -16.96 -5.49
CA ILE A 289 -10.27 -16.89 -4.69
C ILE A 289 -9.38 -18.09 -5.02
N THR A 290 -8.13 -17.79 -5.36
CA THR A 290 -7.10 -18.81 -5.57
C THR A 290 -5.83 -18.40 -4.86
N GLY A 291 -4.94 -19.35 -4.64
CA GLY A 291 -3.54 -19.02 -4.41
C GLY A 291 -2.62 -19.75 -5.37
N ALA A 292 -1.33 -19.58 -5.12
CA ALA A 292 -0.25 -20.06 -5.97
C ALA A 292 -0.22 -21.58 -6.16
N THR A 293 0.33 -22.02 -7.29
CA THR A 293 0.41 -23.42 -7.74
C THR A 293 1.77 -24.09 -7.51
N SER A 294 2.71 -23.45 -6.81
CA SER A 294 4.08 -23.97 -6.64
C SER A 294 4.64 -23.55 -5.30
N SER A 295 5.14 -24.50 -4.50
CA SER A 295 6.06 -24.47 -3.32
C SER A 295 6.06 -23.27 -2.35
N SER A 296 5.12 -22.35 -2.51
CA SER A 296 5.16 -20.98 -2.04
C SER A 296 3.76 -20.60 -1.57
N PHE A 297 3.55 -20.67 -0.27
CA PHE A 297 2.23 -20.52 0.35
C PHE A 297 1.76 -19.05 0.32
N GLY A 298 0.62 -18.76 -0.29
CA GLY A 298 -0.10 -17.50 -0.10
C GLY A 298 -1.22 -17.66 0.93
N TYR A 299 -1.51 -16.58 1.67
CA TYR A 299 -2.57 -16.55 2.68
C TYR A 299 -3.69 -15.60 2.25
N VAL A 300 -4.93 -16.08 2.28
CA VAL A 300 -6.12 -15.24 2.06
C VAL A 300 -7.05 -15.37 3.25
N TYR A 301 -7.30 -14.28 3.96
CA TYR A 301 -8.23 -14.19 5.08
C TYR A 301 -9.50 -13.50 4.61
N VAL A 302 -10.65 -14.13 4.77
CA VAL A 302 -11.95 -13.59 4.42
C VAL A 302 -12.79 -13.46 5.69
N HIS A 303 -13.09 -12.23 6.06
CA HIS A 303 -13.90 -11.89 7.24
C HIS A 303 -15.31 -11.42 6.86
N GLY A 304 -15.52 -10.95 5.64
CA GLY A 304 -16.82 -10.48 5.15
C GLY A 304 -16.85 -10.25 3.64
N GLY A 305 -17.92 -9.62 3.16
CA GLY A 305 -18.19 -9.36 1.74
C GLY A 305 -19.13 -10.37 1.08
N ASN A 306 -19.61 -10.03 -0.11
CA ASN A 306 -20.48 -10.86 -0.94
C ASN A 306 -19.72 -11.31 -2.18
N PHE A 307 -19.70 -12.61 -2.44
CA PHE A 307 -18.93 -13.21 -3.53
C PHE A 307 -19.89 -13.90 -4.49
N TYR A 308 -19.86 -13.50 -5.75
CA TYR A 308 -20.72 -13.98 -6.80
C TYR A 308 -19.90 -14.66 -7.88
N GLN A 309 -20.21 -15.92 -8.14
CA GLN A 309 -19.69 -16.64 -9.29
C GLN A 309 -20.82 -16.86 -10.29
N LEU A 310 -20.73 -16.16 -11.42
CA LEU A 310 -21.64 -16.28 -12.55
C LEU A 310 -20.92 -17.09 -13.63
N SER A 311 -21.31 -18.35 -13.77
CA SER A 311 -20.66 -19.30 -14.67
C SER A 311 -21.69 -19.97 -15.57
N SER A 312 -21.37 -20.14 -16.85
CA SER A 312 -22.14 -21.03 -17.74
C SER A 312 -21.89 -22.52 -17.46
N GLN A 313 -20.90 -22.84 -16.61
CA GLN A 313 -20.49 -24.21 -16.29
C GLN A 313 -20.88 -24.62 -14.87
N PRO A 314 -21.37 -25.86 -14.66
CA PRO A 314 -21.80 -26.37 -13.35
C PRO A 314 -20.64 -26.71 -12.39
N ALA A 315 -19.39 -26.72 -12.86
CA ALA A 315 -18.21 -27.13 -12.08
C ALA A 315 -17.36 -25.94 -11.56
N ALA A 316 -17.92 -24.73 -11.53
CA ALA A 316 -17.20 -23.56 -11.04
C ALA A 316 -16.99 -23.68 -9.52
N LYS A 317 -15.74 -23.56 -9.08
CA LYS A 317 -15.39 -23.58 -7.65
C LYS A 317 -15.24 -22.16 -7.20
N LEU A 318 -15.83 -21.83 -6.07
CA LEU A 318 -15.74 -20.47 -5.54
C LEU A 318 -14.38 -20.24 -4.86
N ILE A 319 -13.84 -21.28 -4.22
CA ILE A 319 -12.49 -21.36 -3.69
C ILE A 319 -11.80 -22.59 -4.28
N GLY A 320 -10.61 -22.45 -4.86
CA GLY A 320 -9.94 -23.57 -5.50
C GLY A 320 -8.42 -23.43 -5.67
N ASN A 321 -7.74 -24.58 -5.59
CA ASN A 321 -6.39 -24.74 -6.12
C ASN A 321 -6.46 -25.03 -7.63
N ASN A 322 -5.65 -24.33 -8.41
CA ASN A 322 -5.79 -24.26 -9.87
C ASN A 322 -5.43 -25.54 -10.65
N ASP A 323 -4.91 -26.60 -10.02
CA ASP A 323 -4.26 -27.70 -10.76
C ASP A 323 -4.92 -29.09 -10.69
N LEU A 324 -6.19 -29.19 -10.30
CA LEU A 324 -6.86 -30.50 -10.21
C LEU A 324 -7.33 -31.09 -11.56
N THR A 325 -7.07 -30.43 -12.70
CA THR A 325 -7.53 -30.92 -14.02
C THR A 325 -6.49 -31.76 -14.77
N GLY A 326 -5.25 -31.83 -14.30
CA GLY A 326 -4.25 -32.76 -14.83
C GLY A 326 -4.42 -34.15 -14.23
N LYS A 327 -4.58 -35.20 -15.03
CA LYS A 327 -4.64 -36.63 -14.61
C LYS A 327 -3.35 -37.15 -13.91
N GLY A 328 -2.47 -36.29 -13.45
CA GLY A 328 -1.26 -36.63 -12.71
C GLY A 328 -1.58 -36.85 -11.23
N THR A 329 -0.91 -37.83 -10.62
CA THR A 329 -0.86 -38.01 -9.16
C THR A 329 -0.67 -36.66 -8.48
N ILE A 330 -1.56 -36.33 -7.53
CA ILE A 330 -1.49 -35.15 -6.67
C ILE A 330 -0.05 -35.01 -6.16
N PRO A 331 0.70 -33.97 -6.53
CA PRO A 331 2.03 -33.73 -5.98
C PRO A 331 1.93 -33.67 -4.46
N ALA A 332 2.84 -34.35 -3.76
CA ALA A 332 2.78 -34.56 -2.33
C ALA A 332 2.67 -33.23 -1.55
N ALA A 333 1.48 -32.96 -0.97
CA ALA A 333 1.15 -32.08 0.16
C ALA A 333 1.75 -30.65 0.30
N LYS A 334 2.67 -30.20 -0.55
CA LYS A 334 3.48 -28.98 -0.37
C LYS A 334 2.92 -27.74 -1.06
N ASP A 335 1.90 -27.87 -1.91
CA ASP A 335 1.35 -26.77 -2.72
C ASP A 335 -0.06 -26.38 -2.27
N LYS A 336 -0.22 -26.04 -0.98
CA LYS A 336 -1.53 -25.64 -0.42
C LYS A 336 -1.67 -24.13 -0.39
N VAL A 337 -2.86 -23.66 -0.72
CA VAL A 337 -3.26 -22.28 -0.45
C VAL A 337 -4.08 -22.31 0.83
N PHE A 338 -3.75 -21.41 1.75
CA PHE A 338 -4.50 -21.28 2.99
C PHE A 338 -5.49 -20.14 2.83
N VAL A 339 -6.73 -20.51 2.50
CA VAL A 339 -7.87 -19.59 2.55
C VAL A 339 -8.58 -19.80 3.88
N PHE A 340 -8.53 -18.79 4.73
CA PHE A 340 -9.23 -18.77 6.02
C PHE A 340 -10.51 -17.96 5.87
N VAL A 341 -11.64 -18.64 5.78
CA VAL A 341 -12.95 -17.99 5.70
C VAL A 341 -13.60 -18.00 7.06
N THR A 342 -13.91 -16.80 7.54
CA THR A 342 -14.44 -16.57 8.89
C THR A 342 -15.69 -15.68 8.86
N GLY A 343 -16.02 -15.11 7.70
CA GLY A 343 -17.31 -14.51 7.37
C GLY A 343 -17.46 -14.27 5.87
N GLY A 344 -18.57 -13.64 5.47
CA GLY A 344 -18.94 -13.36 4.07
C GLY A 344 -20.05 -14.27 3.52
N THR A 345 -20.68 -13.86 2.42
CA THR A 345 -21.74 -14.61 1.73
C THR A 345 -21.28 -15.04 0.35
N PHE A 346 -21.48 -16.32 0.02
CA PHE A 346 -21.04 -16.90 -1.25
C PHE A 346 -22.24 -17.36 -2.09
N TYR A 347 -22.32 -16.80 -3.28
CA TYR A 347 -23.36 -17.03 -4.26
C TYR A 347 -22.73 -17.67 -5.51
N SER A 348 -23.26 -18.82 -5.92
CA SER A 348 -22.92 -19.43 -7.20
C SER A 348 -24.18 -19.60 -8.02
N ARG A 349 -24.14 -19.16 -9.28
CA ARG A 349 -25.22 -19.39 -10.24
C ARG A 349 -24.65 -20.00 -11.50
N THR A 350 -25.09 -21.23 -11.77
CA THR A 350 -24.95 -21.83 -13.10
C THR A 350 -26.07 -21.29 -13.97
N VAL A 351 -25.72 -20.56 -15.04
CA VAL A 351 -26.70 -20.10 -16.02
C VAL A 351 -26.80 -21.17 -17.11
N GLU A 352 -27.72 -22.12 -16.96
CA GLU A 352 -28.03 -23.06 -18.04
C GLU A 352 -28.85 -22.35 -19.14
N GLY A 353 -28.31 -22.30 -20.36
CA GLY A 353 -29.12 -22.09 -21.58
C GLY A 353 -29.58 -20.67 -21.93
N ARG A 354 -28.96 -19.59 -21.44
CA ARG A 354 -29.27 -18.21 -21.89
C ARG A 354 -28.30 -17.67 -22.94
N ASN A 355 -28.85 -16.89 -23.88
CA ASN A 355 -28.11 -16.10 -24.88
C ASN A 355 -27.31 -14.99 -24.18
N LYS A 356 -26.17 -14.60 -24.79
CA LYS A 356 -25.22 -13.56 -24.34
C LYS A 356 -25.93 -12.25 -23.91
N ASP A 357 -27.06 -11.93 -24.53
CA ASP A 357 -27.80 -10.68 -24.35
C ASP A 357 -28.54 -10.57 -22.99
N ASP A 358 -28.83 -11.69 -22.31
CA ASP A 358 -29.54 -11.67 -21.02
C ASP A 358 -28.65 -11.32 -19.81
N MET A 359 -27.33 -11.27 -20.00
CA MET A 359 -26.36 -10.91 -18.94
C MET A 359 -26.00 -9.42 -18.94
N THR A 360 -26.32 -8.70 -20.02
CA THR A 360 -26.07 -7.27 -20.20
C THR A 360 -27.38 -6.49 -20.01
N ARG A 361 -27.66 -6.04 -18.79
CA ARG A 361 -28.65 -4.96 -18.56
C ARG A 361 -27.93 -3.62 -18.41
N GLU A 362 -28.55 -2.56 -18.95
CA GLU A 362 -28.04 -1.18 -19.00
C GLU A 362 -27.72 -0.54 -17.64
N ASP A 363 -28.20 -1.11 -16.53
CA ASP A 363 -28.01 -0.60 -15.16
C ASP A 363 -26.90 -1.32 -14.38
N GLY A 364 -26.24 -2.33 -14.96
CA GLY A 364 -25.07 -2.99 -14.38
C GLY A 364 -25.31 -3.81 -13.09
N ILE A 365 -26.53 -3.79 -12.53
CA ILE A 365 -26.89 -4.50 -11.30
C ILE A 365 -27.91 -5.59 -11.64
N LEU A 366 -27.45 -6.85 -11.70
CA LEU A 366 -28.34 -8.00 -11.74
C LEU A 366 -29.07 -8.13 -10.39
N ARG A 367 -30.37 -7.86 -10.35
CA ARG A 367 -31.22 -8.26 -9.22
C ARG A 367 -31.40 -9.77 -9.28
N TYR A 368 -30.85 -10.46 -8.27
CA TYR A 368 -30.90 -11.91 -8.16
C TYR A 368 -32.34 -12.40 -7.95
N ASP A 369 -32.70 -13.47 -8.63
CA ASP A 369 -33.92 -14.25 -8.40
C ASP A 369 -33.62 -15.27 -7.27
N ASP A 370 -34.59 -15.58 -6.42
CA ASP A 370 -34.46 -16.38 -5.18
C ASP A 370 -34.02 -17.85 -5.41
N SER A 371 -33.71 -18.22 -6.65
CA SER A 371 -33.21 -19.54 -7.07
C SER A 371 -31.68 -19.73 -6.93
N VAL A 372 -30.95 -18.77 -6.35
CA VAL A 372 -29.50 -18.90 -6.10
C VAL A 372 -29.26 -19.82 -4.89
N ALA A 373 -28.39 -20.82 -5.05
CA ALA A 373 -27.90 -21.59 -3.91
C ALA A 373 -27.02 -20.69 -3.04
N LYS A 374 -27.60 -20.16 -1.95
CA LYS A 374 -26.85 -19.49 -0.89
C LYS A 374 -26.06 -20.56 -0.15
N ILE A 375 -24.74 -20.56 -0.31
CA ILE A 375 -23.88 -21.32 0.57
C ILE A 375 -23.50 -20.35 1.69
N GLU A 376 -24.27 -20.36 2.77
CA GLU A 376 -23.74 -19.85 4.03
C GLU A 376 -22.57 -20.74 4.40
N ALA A 377 -21.44 -20.14 4.77
CA ALA A 377 -20.26 -20.90 5.19
C ALA A 377 -20.54 -21.60 6.53
N SER A 378 -21.32 -22.68 6.50
CA SER A 378 -21.51 -23.60 7.61
C SER A 378 -20.88 -24.95 7.25
N THR A 379 -19.71 -25.20 7.86
CA THR A 379 -19.15 -26.53 8.20
C THR A 379 -19.14 -27.66 7.16
N ALA A 380 -19.32 -27.43 5.87
CA ALA A 380 -19.26 -28.50 4.88
C ALA A 380 -17.81 -28.95 4.62
N GLU A 381 -17.49 -30.16 5.05
CA GLU A 381 -16.20 -30.83 4.86
C GLU A 381 -15.98 -31.13 3.36
N TYR A 382 -15.26 -30.26 2.66
CA TYR A 382 -14.91 -30.48 1.25
C TYR A 382 -13.67 -31.39 1.16
N LYS A 383 -13.84 -32.61 0.65
CA LYS A 383 -12.73 -33.54 0.39
C LYS A 383 -11.69 -32.90 -0.54
N GLY A 384 -10.57 -32.46 0.04
CA GLY A 384 -9.43 -31.87 -0.68
C GLY A 384 -9.07 -30.45 -0.29
N ILE A 385 -9.92 -29.76 0.48
CA ILE A 385 -9.55 -28.53 1.19
C ILE A 385 -9.31 -28.95 2.64
N SER A 386 -8.06 -28.85 3.11
CA SER A 386 -7.81 -28.81 4.55
C SER A 386 -8.35 -27.47 5.01
N VAL A 387 -9.65 -27.39 5.26
CA VAL A 387 -10.15 -26.39 6.19
C VAL A 387 -9.65 -26.93 7.52
N ASP A 388 -8.42 -26.59 7.88
CA ASP A 388 -7.98 -26.81 9.26
C ASP A 388 -9.09 -26.18 10.09
N LYS A 389 -9.69 -27.00 10.95
CA LYS A 389 -10.86 -26.69 11.80
C LYS A 389 -10.50 -25.57 12.77
N TYR A 390 -10.29 -24.37 12.26
CA TYR A 390 -10.38 -23.12 12.96
C TYR A 390 -11.65 -22.48 12.44
N THR A 391 -12.79 -23.01 12.89
CA THR A 391 -14.04 -22.26 12.84
C THR A 391 -13.86 -21.09 13.79
N VAL A 392 -13.29 -20.00 13.30
CA VAL A 392 -13.27 -18.77 14.07
C VAL A 392 -14.62 -18.11 13.86
N THR A 393 -15.53 -18.38 14.80
CA THR A 393 -16.86 -17.80 14.85
C THR A 393 -16.74 -16.33 15.24
N TYR A 394 -16.50 -15.44 14.28
CA TYR A 394 -16.62 -14.01 14.54
C TYR A 394 -18.09 -13.62 14.40
N GLN A 395 -18.66 -13.04 15.45
CA GLN A 395 -19.95 -12.36 15.33
C GLN A 395 -19.72 -10.87 15.20
N TYR A 396 -20.24 -10.32 14.09
CA TYR A 396 -20.63 -8.93 14.01
C TYR A 396 -21.81 -8.75 14.98
N SER A 397 -21.54 -8.26 16.19
CA SER A 397 -22.53 -8.15 17.26
C SER A 397 -22.40 -6.79 17.92
N GLU A 398 -23.43 -5.96 17.76
CA GLU A 398 -23.52 -4.61 18.31
C GLU A 398 -23.62 -4.57 19.85
N ALA A 399 -23.70 -5.70 20.56
CA ALA A 399 -23.99 -5.66 22.00
C ALA A 399 -23.20 -6.63 22.90
N THR A 400 -22.81 -7.81 22.42
CA THR A 400 -22.28 -8.85 23.33
C THR A 400 -21.00 -9.51 22.79
N PRO A 401 -19.91 -9.60 23.59
CA PRO A 401 -18.71 -10.35 23.21
C PRO A 401 -19.04 -11.82 22.93
N CYS A 402 -18.42 -12.41 21.90
CA CYS A 402 -18.47 -13.86 21.71
C CYS A 402 -17.91 -14.58 22.97
N PRO A 403 -18.47 -15.74 23.37
CA PRO A 403 -17.81 -16.59 24.36
C PRO A 403 -16.37 -16.88 23.95
N GLY A 404 -15.41 -16.55 24.81
CA GLY A 404 -13.97 -16.71 24.54
C GLY A 404 -13.29 -15.54 23.82
N ALA A 405 -13.99 -14.42 23.57
CA ALA A 405 -13.34 -13.22 23.06
C ALA A 405 -12.29 -12.69 24.06
N VAL A 406 -11.07 -12.46 23.55
CA VAL A 406 -9.94 -11.93 24.31
C VAL A 406 -9.81 -10.42 24.17
N ALA A 407 -10.26 -9.86 23.04
CA ALA A 407 -10.17 -8.44 22.78
C ALA A 407 -11.42 -7.91 22.06
N LYS A 408 -11.75 -6.64 22.33
CA LYS A 408 -12.76 -5.84 21.64
C LYS A 408 -12.05 -4.78 20.81
N ILE A 409 -12.30 -4.70 19.51
CA ILE A 409 -11.85 -3.61 18.65
C ILE A 409 -12.99 -2.63 18.49
N THR A 410 -12.76 -1.35 18.76
CA THR A 410 -13.68 -0.25 18.45
C THR A 410 -13.03 0.63 17.40
N GLU A 411 -13.56 0.65 16.19
CA GLU A 411 -13.07 1.51 15.10
C GLU A 411 -13.42 2.98 15.34
N SER A 412 -12.77 3.87 14.60
CA SER A 412 -12.98 5.32 14.68
C SER A 412 -14.39 5.75 14.25
N ASP A 413 -15.09 4.93 13.45
CA ASP A 413 -16.50 5.11 13.08
C ASP A 413 -17.48 4.54 14.12
N GLY A 414 -16.98 3.97 15.22
CA GLY A 414 -17.76 3.39 16.30
C GLY A 414 -18.14 1.92 16.11
N LYS A 415 -17.80 1.29 14.98
CA LYS A 415 -18.04 -0.15 14.78
C LYS A 415 -17.23 -0.99 15.77
N VAL A 416 -17.84 -2.07 16.24
CA VAL A 416 -17.28 -2.94 17.26
C VAL A 416 -17.07 -4.35 16.71
N TYR A 417 -15.88 -4.90 16.97
CA TYR A 417 -15.49 -6.26 16.64
C TYR A 417 -14.96 -6.96 17.89
N TYR A 418 -15.03 -8.29 17.90
CA TYR A 418 -14.47 -9.12 18.97
C TYR A 418 -13.54 -10.16 18.37
N ALA A 419 -12.34 -10.29 18.94
CA ALA A 419 -11.35 -11.25 18.50
C ALA A 419 -11.04 -12.27 19.62
N PRO A 420 -10.89 -13.56 19.29
CA PRO A 420 -10.55 -14.60 20.27
C PRO A 420 -9.07 -14.58 20.65
N THR A 421 -8.23 -13.84 19.94
CA THR A 421 -6.83 -13.60 20.34
C THR A 421 -6.45 -12.13 20.22
N LEU A 422 -5.46 -11.71 21.00
CA LEU A 422 -4.89 -10.36 20.89
C LEU A 422 -4.13 -10.18 19.57
N TRP A 423 -3.47 -11.22 19.07
CA TRP A 423 -2.79 -11.18 17.78
C TRP A 423 -3.76 -10.84 16.65
N GLU A 424 -4.90 -11.53 16.58
CA GLU A 424 -5.94 -11.21 15.60
C GLU A 424 -6.44 -9.78 15.80
N ALA A 425 -6.73 -9.35 17.03
CA ALA A 425 -7.18 -7.97 17.24
C ALA A 425 -6.22 -6.91 16.69
N LEU A 426 -4.91 -7.16 16.77
CA LEU A 426 -3.88 -6.20 16.37
C LEU A 426 -3.47 -6.31 14.90
N ASN A 427 -3.34 -7.51 14.33
CA ASN A 427 -2.59 -7.70 13.08
C ASN A 427 -3.40 -7.82 11.78
N PRO A 428 -4.67 -8.23 11.78
CA PRO A 428 -5.56 -7.89 10.67
C PRO A 428 -6.65 -6.83 10.99
N PHE A 429 -7.17 -6.74 12.22
CA PHE A 429 -8.44 -6.03 12.48
C PHE A 429 -8.31 -4.54 12.79
N ALA A 430 -7.33 -4.14 13.61
CA ALA A 430 -7.27 -2.74 14.05
C ALA A 430 -6.89 -1.78 12.91
N ARG A 431 -7.78 -0.82 12.64
CA ARG A 431 -7.61 0.25 11.65
C ARG A 431 -7.04 1.52 12.29
N ASP A 432 -6.75 2.53 11.46
CA ASP A 432 -6.39 3.86 11.94
C ASP A 432 -7.45 4.44 12.88
N GLY A 433 -7.00 4.91 14.03
CA GLY A 433 -7.82 5.43 15.12
C GLY A 433 -8.51 4.36 15.97
N ALA A 434 -8.31 3.07 15.69
CA ALA A 434 -8.99 2.01 16.43
C ALA A 434 -8.49 1.92 17.88
N THR A 435 -9.41 1.51 18.77
CA THR A 435 -9.12 1.13 20.15
C THR A 435 -9.32 -0.37 20.32
N VAL A 436 -8.25 -1.10 20.63
CA VAL A 436 -8.26 -2.50 21.02
C VAL A 436 -8.29 -2.58 22.54
N THR A 437 -9.39 -3.05 23.12
CA THR A 437 -9.60 -3.22 24.56
C THR A 437 -9.48 -4.70 24.94
N LEU A 438 -8.63 -5.04 25.91
CA LEU A 438 -8.55 -6.42 26.42
C LEU A 438 -9.78 -6.78 27.25
N LEU A 439 -10.29 -7.99 27.01
CA LEU A 439 -11.40 -8.59 27.74
C LEU A 439 -10.92 -9.69 28.71
N ALA A 440 -9.77 -10.29 28.43
CA ALA A 440 -9.15 -11.32 29.25
C ALA A 440 -7.62 -11.10 29.32
N ASP A 441 -6.99 -11.76 30.30
CA ASP A 441 -5.53 -11.85 30.34
C ASP A 441 -5.02 -12.70 29.17
N VAL A 442 -3.83 -12.38 28.68
CA VAL A 442 -3.26 -12.95 27.44
C VAL A 442 -1.87 -13.50 27.72
N THR A 443 -1.58 -14.69 27.22
CA THR A 443 -0.22 -15.23 27.11
C THR A 443 0.13 -15.39 25.63
N THR A 444 1.31 -14.93 25.22
CA THR A 444 1.79 -15.04 23.84
C THR A 444 3.28 -15.37 23.80
N ASP A 445 3.68 -16.15 22.82
CA ASP A 445 5.07 -16.50 22.49
C ASP A 445 5.60 -15.76 21.26
N HIS A 446 4.84 -14.76 20.80
CA HIS A 446 5.19 -13.93 19.65
C HIS A 446 5.26 -12.45 20.05
N THR A 447 6.07 -11.68 19.33
CA THR A 447 6.10 -10.23 19.48
C THR A 447 4.80 -9.63 18.93
N LEU A 448 4.12 -8.81 19.72
CA LEU A 448 2.94 -8.07 19.29
C LEU A 448 3.37 -6.88 18.44
N TYR A 449 2.98 -6.85 17.17
CA TYR A 449 3.31 -5.74 16.29
C TYR A 449 2.21 -4.68 16.36
N LEU A 450 2.55 -3.50 16.86
CA LEU A 450 1.70 -2.31 16.91
C LEU A 450 2.19 -1.31 15.86
N GLY A 451 1.27 -0.69 15.13
CA GLY A 451 1.62 0.40 14.21
C GLY A 451 2.51 -0.05 13.04
N ASN A 452 2.20 -1.16 12.37
CA ASN A 452 2.95 -1.58 11.17
C ASN A 452 2.57 -0.82 9.88
N ARG A 453 1.79 0.26 9.98
CA ARG A 453 1.04 0.85 8.85
C ARG A 453 0.81 2.37 8.97
N TYR A 454 1.72 3.11 9.61
CA TYR A 454 1.67 4.59 9.76
C TYR A 454 0.40 5.17 10.43
N PHE A 455 -0.43 4.34 11.06
CA PHE A 455 -1.68 4.79 11.64
C PHE A 455 -1.64 4.95 13.16
N SER A 456 -2.65 5.63 13.70
CA SER A 456 -2.89 5.77 15.13
C SER A 456 -3.61 4.54 15.70
N LEU A 457 -3.11 4.00 16.81
CA LEU A 457 -3.69 2.80 17.44
C LEU A 457 -3.68 2.97 18.95
N LYS A 458 -4.79 2.59 19.60
CA LYS A 458 -4.87 2.53 21.06
C LYS A 458 -5.04 1.08 21.51
N LEU A 459 -4.14 0.58 22.35
CA LEU A 459 -4.28 -0.66 23.10
C LEU A 459 -4.65 -0.33 24.55
N ASP A 460 -5.92 -0.52 24.91
CA ASP A 460 -6.41 -0.41 26.28
C ASP A 460 -6.37 -1.79 26.95
N GLY A 461 -5.45 -1.95 27.89
CA GLY A 461 -5.30 -3.15 28.69
C GLY A 461 -6.51 -3.39 29.59
N ASN A 462 -7.34 -2.38 29.90
CA ASN A 462 -8.53 -2.52 30.75
C ASN A 462 -8.24 -3.25 32.08
N GLY A 463 -7.07 -2.99 32.66
CA GLY A 463 -6.56 -3.63 33.88
C GLY A 463 -6.10 -5.08 33.71
N LYS A 464 -6.08 -5.62 32.48
CA LYS A 464 -5.66 -6.98 32.15
C LYS A 464 -4.14 -7.11 32.03
N THR A 465 -3.69 -8.35 32.02
CA THR A 465 -2.28 -8.73 31.90
C THR A 465 -1.97 -9.31 30.52
N VAL A 466 -0.86 -8.88 29.93
CA VAL A 466 -0.23 -9.55 28.79
C VAL A 466 1.10 -10.14 29.26
N THR A 467 1.25 -11.44 29.14
CA THR A 467 2.50 -12.18 29.41
C THR A 467 3.11 -12.61 28.09
N SER A 468 4.27 -12.08 27.74
CA SER A 468 5.00 -12.45 26.54
C SER A 468 6.25 -13.27 26.88
N THR A 469 6.49 -14.34 26.12
CA THR A 469 7.75 -15.09 26.14
C THR A 469 8.63 -14.80 24.91
N ALA A 470 8.23 -13.87 24.05
CA ALA A 470 9.06 -13.43 22.93
C ALA A 470 10.27 -12.62 23.40
N THR A 471 11.29 -12.49 22.54
CA THR A 471 12.45 -11.62 22.84
C THR A 471 12.01 -10.21 23.16
N ASP A 472 11.05 -9.67 22.40
CA ASP A 472 10.40 -8.39 22.66
C ASP A 472 8.90 -8.59 22.72
N ALA A 473 8.24 -7.97 23.70
CA ALA A 473 6.82 -8.21 23.92
C ALA A 473 5.98 -7.45 22.89
N VAL A 474 6.30 -6.18 22.69
CA VAL A 474 5.61 -5.27 21.79
C VAL A 474 6.62 -4.58 20.89
N ASN A 475 6.35 -4.55 19.59
CA ASN A 475 7.14 -3.81 18.60
C ASN A 475 6.27 -2.71 17.97
N VAL A 476 6.68 -1.46 18.14
CA VAL A 476 6.08 -0.27 17.53
C VAL A 476 6.93 0.17 16.36
N GLN A 477 6.50 -0.15 15.13
CA GLN A 477 7.31 0.09 13.94
C GLN A 477 7.14 1.51 13.38
N THR A 478 5.90 1.98 13.25
CA THR A 478 5.51 3.27 12.67
C THR A 478 4.24 3.82 13.31
N GLY A 479 3.91 5.09 13.06
CA GLY A 479 2.64 5.68 13.48
C GLY A 479 2.60 6.06 14.95
N SER A 480 1.39 6.29 15.47
CA SER A 480 1.16 6.77 16.84
C SER A 480 0.42 5.74 17.67
N VAL A 481 1.14 5.07 18.57
CA VAL A 481 0.59 4.04 19.42
C VAL A 481 0.39 4.56 20.84
N THR A 482 -0.81 4.37 21.39
CA THR A 482 -1.09 4.56 22.81
C THR A 482 -1.33 3.20 23.46
N VAL A 483 -0.66 2.93 24.56
CA VAL A 483 -0.92 1.77 25.42
C VAL A 483 -1.32 2.28 26.79
N GLU A 484 -2.45 1.81 27.31
CA GLU A 484 -2.93 2.24 28.61
C GLU A 484 -3.55 1.15 29.45
N ASN A 485 -3.59 1.34 30.78
CA ASN A 485 -4.25 0.45 31.73
C ASN A 485 -3.81 -1.03 31.59
N LEU A 486 -2.54 -1.27 31.31
CA LEU A 486 -2.00 -2.59 30.98
C LEU A 486 -0.96 -3.04 32.00
N THR A 487 -1.03 -4.30 32.42
CA THR A 487 0.12 -4.98 33.05
C THR A 487 0.83 -5.83 32.00
N LEU A 488 2.10 -5.55 31.72
CA LEU A 488 2.90 -6.26 30.73
C LEU A 488 4.07 -6.99 31.39
N THR A 489 4.16 -8.31 31.20
CA THR A 489 5.28 -9.12 31.69
C THR A 489 6.05 -9.69 30.51
N ASN A 490 7.35 -9.37 30.42
CA ASN A 490 8.29 -10.01 29.50
C ASN A 490 9.68 -10.10 30.14
N THR A 491 10.02 -11.27 30.66
CA THR A 491 11.32 -11.50 31.32
C THR A 491 12.45 -11.80 30.34
N ASN A 492 12.14 -12.06 29.06
CA ASN A 492 13.13 -12.50 28.07
C ASN A 492 13.91 -11.32 27.47
N GLY A 493 13.28 -10.16 27.27
CA GLY A 493 13.96 -8.96 26.76
C GLY A 493 13.20 -7.66 27.02
N MET A 494 12.85 -6.94 25.96
CA MET A 494 12.26 -5.60 26.06
C MET A 494 10.74 -5.66 26.16
N ALA A 495 10.15 -4.76 26.94
CA ALA A 495 8.71 -4.58 26.95
C ALA A 495 8.22 -3.93 25.65
N PHE A 496 8.81 -2.80 25.28
CA PHE A 496 8.51 -2.09 24.04
C PHE A 496 9.79 -1.90 23.21
N ARG A 497 9.82 -2.48 22.01
CA ARG A 497 10.78 -2.12 20.97
C ARG A 497 10.16 -1.03 20.10
N MET A 498 10.86 0.07 19.92
CA MET A 498 10.53 1.07 18.90
C MET A 498 11.45 0.88 17.70
N GLY A 499 10.86 0.69 16.52
CA GLY A 499 11.57 0.55 15.26
C GLY A 499 11.55 -0.86 14.65
N TYR A 500 11.92 -0.91 13.37
CA TYR A 500 11.87 -2.10 12.53
C TYR A 500 13.04 -3.04 12.79
N GLN A 501 12.76 -4.34 12.85
CA GLN A 501 13.75 -5.42 12.94
C GLN A 501 13.97 -6.01 11.54
N ILE A 502 14.78 -5.35 10.71
CA ILE A 502 15.30 -5.97 9.47
C ILE A 502 16.61 -6.69 9.79
N ALA A 503 16.70 -7.94 9.35
CA ALA A 503 17.96 -8.68 9.30
C ALA A 503 19.00 -7.82 8.58
N ALA A 504 20.24 -7.76 9.08
CA ALA A 504 21.18 -6.66 8.83
C ALA A 504 21.58 -6.33 7.39
N GLU A 505 21.11 -7.07 6.42
CA GLU A 505 21.53 -6.98 5.02
C GLU A 505 20.59 -6.15 4.13
N GLU A 506 19.40 -5.74 4.61
CA GLU A 506 18.37 -5.11 3.76
C GLU A 506 18.07 -3.63 4.09
N ILE A 507 18.84 -2.99 4.99
CA ILE A 507 18.62 -1.58 5.31
C ILE A 507 19.27 -0.70 4.25
N VAL A 508 18.48 -0.27 3.27
CA VAL A 508 18.85 0.81 2.36
C VAL A 508 18.85 2.13 3.15
N SER A 509 19.99 2.79 3.23
CA SER A 509 20.20 4.05 3.96
C SER A 509 19.17 5.13 3.57
N GLY A 510 18.47 5.74 4.53
CA GLY A 510 17.75 7.01 4.31
C GLY A 510 16.30 7.11 4.77
N ALA A 511 15.63 6.03 5.19
CA ALA A 511 14.26 6.13 5.71
C ALA A 511 14.25 6.37 7.22
N SER A 512 13.74 7.53 7.64
CA SER A 512 13.43 7.82 9.05
C SER A 512 12.07 7.24 9.39
N TYR A 513 12.05 6.19 10.21
CA TYR A 513 10.80 5.67 10.75
C TYR A 513 10.41 6.53 11.95
N ILE A 514 9.31 7.29 11.83
CA ILE A 514 8.75 8.06 12.93
C ILE A 514 7.70 7.21 13.62
N ALA A 515 8.01 6.77 14.84
CA ALA A 515 7.08 6.12 15.74
C ALA A 515 6.91 7.00 16.98
N SER A 516 5.67 7.23 17.40
CA SER A 516 5.36 7.83 18.69
C SER A 516 4.66 6.82 19.58
N LEU A 517 5.19 6.63 20.79
CA LEU A 517 4.61 5.72 21.78
C LEU A 517 4.13 6.53 22.98
N THR A 518 2.89 6.33 23.39
CA THR A 518 2.35 6.91 24.63
C THR A 518 1.98 5.79 25.58
N LEU A 519 2.56 5.78 26.78
CA LEU A 519 2.25 4.83 27.85
C LEU A 519 1.51 5.56 28.98
N LYS A 520 0.32 5.09 29.35
CA LYS A 520 -0.50 5.68 30.44
C LYS A 520 -0.98 4.63 31.42
N ASN A 521 -0.64 4.74 32.70
CA ASN A 521 -1.06 3.76 33.71
C ASN A 521 -0.66 2.32 33.30
N VAL A 522 0.63 2.15 32.98
CA VAL A 522 1.19 0.88 32.50
C VAL A 522 2.17 0.34 33.53
N THR A 523 1.96 -0.91 33.96
CA THR A 523 2.91 -1.61 34.85
C THR A 523 3.66 -2.66 34.05
N VAL A 524 4.99 -2.59 34.05
CA VAL A 524 5.87 -3.45 33.27
C VAL A 524 6.79 -4.26 34.17
N THR A 525 6.89 -5.56 33.91
CA THR A 525 7.94 -6.44 34.44
C THR A 525 8.80 -6.92 33.28
N ALA A 526 9.96 -6.28 33.08
CA ALA A 526 10.88 -6.59 31.99
C ALA A 526 12.31 -6.15 32.30
N LYS A 527 13.29 -6.60 31.50
CA LYS A 527 14.69 -6.14 31.63
C LYS A 527 14.82 -4.67 31.25
N THR A 528 14.16 -4.27 30.18
CA THR A 528 14.19 -2.91 29.63
C THR A 528 12.78 -2.48 29.27
N LEU A 529 12.37 -1.28 29.68
CA LEU A 529 11.05 -0.72 29.37
C LEU A 529 10.92 -0.41 27.87
N ILE A 530 11.80 0.44 27.35
CA ILE A 530 11.82 0.86 25.94
C ILE A 530 13.23 0.68 25.41
N GLY A 531 13.37 0.06 24.24
CA GLY A 531 14.62 0.09 23.47
C GLY A 531 14.38 0.31 21.99
N THR A 532 15.44 0.70 21.29
CA THR A 532 15.47 0.80 19.83
C THR A 532 16.13 -0.44 19.25
N SER A 533 15.97 -0.68 17.94
CA SER A 533 16.96 -1.52 17.26
C SER A 533 18.32 -0.81 17.29
N ASP A 534 19.41 -1.57 17.37
CA ASP A 534 20.79 -1.06 17.44
C ASP A 534 21.26 -0.36 16.14
N LYS A 535 20.33 0.11 15.29
CA LYS A 535 20.60 0.56 13.93
C LYS A 535 20.02 1.94 13.66
N GLU A 536 20.76 2.68 12.85
CA GLU A 536 20.97 4.13 12.95
C GLU A 536 19.86 5.02 12.35
N LEU A 537 18.63 4.52 12.20
CA LEU A 537 17.59 5.19 11.40
C LEU A 537 16.24 5.37 12.11
N PHE A 538 16.22 5.25 13.44
CA PHE A 538 14.98 5.42 14.22
C PHE A 538 14.99 6.72 15.00
N SER A 539 14.03 7.58 14.67
CA SER A 539 13.66 8.74 15.47
C SER A 539 12.28 8.49 16.06
N GLY A 540 12.18 8.46 17.38
CA GLY A 540 10.91 8.26 18.05
C GLY A 540 10.85 9.02 19.37
N GLU A 541 9.63 9.39 19.73
CA GLU A 541 9.34 9.98 21.04
C GLU A 541 8.43 9.03 21.81
N ALA A 542 8.80 8.76 23.05
CA ALA A 542 7.96 8.03 23.98
C ALA A 542 7.46 8.98 25.08
N THR A 543 6.15 9.13 25.23
CA THR A 543 5.54 9.88 26.33
C THR A 543 5.12 8.92 27.43
N LEU A 544 5.63 9.13 28.64
CA LEU A 544 5.32 8.33 29.83
C LEU A 544 4.41 9.12 30.77
N LYS A 545 3.37 8.46 31.26
CA LYS A 545 2.51 8.96 32.33
C LYS A 545 2.08 7.82 33.25
N ASP A 546 2.41 7.90 34.54
CA ASP A 546 2.07 6.89 35.54
C ASP A 546 2.57 5.48 35.13
N VAL A 547 3.85 5.38 34.76
CA VAL A 547 4.47 4.12 34.29
C VAL A 547 5.33 3.51 35.38
N LYS A 548 5.21 2.19 35.61
CA LYS A 548 6.05 1.44 36.55
C LYS A 548 6.89 0.40 35.83
N LEU A 549 8.18 0.33 36.13
CA LEU A 549 9.09 -0.74 35.69
C LEU A 549 9.58 -1.53 36.92
N ASN A 550 9.28 -2.82 36.97
CA ASN A 550 9.67 -3.72 38.07
C ASN A 550 9.30 -3.16 39.47
N GLY A 551 8.13 -2.52 39.55
CA GLY A 551 7.61 -1.90 40.78
C GLY A 551 8.17 -0.51 41.10
N THR A 552 9.10 0.02 40.29
CA THR A 552 9.65 1.37 40.44
C THR A 552 8.92 2.35 39.51
N ASP A 553 8.54 3.52 40.01
CA ASP A 553 7.93 4.57 39.19
C ASP A 553 8.96 5.15 38.21
N GLU A 554 8.60 5.21 36.94
CA GLU A 554 9.37 5.88 35.90
C GLU A 554 8.94 7.34 35.82
N ALA A 555 9.90 8.26 35.62
CA ALA A 555 9.59 9.67 35.53
C ALA A 555 8.65 9.98 34.34
N ASP A 556 7.54 10.66 34.64
CA ASP A 556 6.64 11.22 33.65
C ASP A 556 7.39 12.17 32.71
N GLY A 557 6.98 12.19 31.44
CA GLY A 557 7.51 13.12 30.45
C GLY A 557 7.85 12.46 29.11
N ILE A 558 8.57 13.21 28.28
CA ILE A 558 8.96 12.78 26.94
C ILE A 558 10.38 12.22 26.98
N ARG A 559 10.53 10.94 26.63
CA ARG A 559 11.81 10.32 26.32
C ARG A 559 12.05 10.41 24.83
N LYS A 560 13.01 11.26 24.44
CA LYS A 560 13.56 11.23 23.09
C LYS A 560 14.49 10.04 22.99
N LEU A 561 14.24 9.16 22.04
CA LEU A 561 15.15 8.06 21.77
C LEU A 561 16.34 8.62 20.99
N PRO A 562 17.59 8.37 21.43
CA PRO A 562 18.75 8.92 20.77
C PRO A 562 18.81 8.39 19.33
N MET A 563 18.93 9.29 18.35
CA MET A 563 19.50 8.90 17.07
C MET A 563 20.95 8.50 17.36
N SER A 564 21.31 7.25 17.15
CA SER A 564 22.74 6.91 17.12
C SER A 564 23.37 7.72 15.99
N ASN A 565 24.43 8.47 16.30
CA ASN A 565 25.19 9.16 15.26
C ASN A 565 25.56 8.15 14.18
N PRO A 566 25.43 8.49 12.88
CA PRO A 566 25.87 7.61 11.82
C PRO A 566 27.35 7.24 12.06
N PRO A 567 27.76 6.02 11.70
CA PRO A 567 29.11 5.57 11.95
C PRO A 567 30.00 6.53 11.16
N THR A 568 30.96 7.16 11.84
CA THR A 568 31.93 8.00 11.15
C THR A 568 32.56 7.11 10.09
N PRO A 569 32.49 7.46 8.79
CA PRO A 569 33.02 6.60 7.74
C PRO A 569 34.46 6.27 8.13
N SER A 570 34.75 4.98 8.34
CA SER A 570 36.08 4.58 8.77
C SER A 570 37.04 4.97 7.65
N ASP A 571 37.87 5.97 7.93
CA ASP A 571 38.91 6.45 7.04
C ASP A 571 39.86 5.27 6.79
N THR A 572 39.61 4.52 5.72
CA THR A 572 40.50 3.46 5.24
C THR A 572 41.68 4.13 4.55
N GLY A 573 42.43 4.89 5.35
CA GLY A 573 43.74 5.40 4.99
C GLY A 573 44.60 4.23 4.56
N THR A 574 44.81 4.13 3.25
CA THR A 574 45.76 3.21 2.62
C THR A 574 47.16 3.72 2.97
N THR A 575 47.72 3.24 4.08
CA THR A 575 49.16 3.40 4.34
C THR A 575 49.91 2.46 3.42
N GLY A 576 50.40 2.99 2.31
CA GLY A 576 51.43 2.35 1.51
C GLY A 576 52.71 2.22 2.34
N SER A 577 53.16 0.99 2.58
CA SER A 577 54.52 0.70 3.02
C SER A 577 55.26 0.02 1.88
N ASP A 578 56.10 0.81 1.21
CA ASP A 578 57.20 0.35 0.38
C ASP A 578 58.19 -0.46 1.24
N THR A 579 58.49 -1.69 0.83
CA THR A 579 59.81 -2.29 1.05
C THR A 579 60.17 -3.19 -0.13
N SER A 580 61.13 -2.70 -0.92
CA SER A 580 61.94 -3.42 -1.89
C SER A 580 62.86 -4.46 -1.23
N ASN A 581 63.04 -5.63 -1.85
CA ASN A 581 64.38 -6.19 -2.16
C ASN A 581 64.34 -7.56 -2.91
N GLN A 582 64.96 -7.54 -4.10
CA GLN A 582 65.90 -8.50 -4.73
C GLN A 582 65.58 -10.02 -4.83
N GLU A 583 65.21 -10.45 -6.05
CA GLU A 583 65.84 -11.42 -7.01
C GLU A 583 66.77 -12.59 -6.54
N PRO A 584 67.03 -13.70 -7.31
CA PRO A 584 66.60 -14.07 -8.69
C PRO A 584 66.30 -15.62 -8.87
N PRO A 585 66.58 -16.33 -10.00
CA PRO A 585 65.55 -16.95 -10.86
C PRO A 585 65.66 -18.50 -11.03
N VAL A 586 64.57 -19.22 -11.34
CA VAL A 586 64.68 -20.56 -11.97
C VAL A 586 63.52 -20.82 -12.95
N THR A 587 63.91 -21.26 -14.14
CA THR A 587 63.14 -21.65 -15.33
C THR A 587 62.49 -23.07 -15.20
N PRO A 588 61.73 -23.59 -16.20
CA PRO A 588 60.43 -24.21 -15.98
C PRO A 588 60.43 -25.74 -16.13
N GLU A 589 59.32 -26.38 -15.74
CA GLU A 589 59.02 -27.74 -16.19
C GLU A 589 57.67 -27.83 -16.90
N VAL A 590 57.72 -28.55 -18.01
CA VAL A 590 56.72 -28.80 -19.03
C VAL A 590 55.95 -30.08 -18.69
N THR A 591 54.63 -30.12 -18.89
CA THR A 591 53.90 -31.29 -19.45
C THR A 591 52.44 -30.87 -19.75
N THR A 592 52.13 -30.53 -21.01
CA THR A 592 51.43 -31.34 -22.03
C THR A 592 49.98 -31.71 -21.70
N GLY A 593 49.03 -31.23 -22.52
CA GLY A 593 47.68 -31.80 -22.53
C GLY A 593 46.60 -31.11 -23.36
N ARG A 594 46.71 -31.22 -24.70
CA ARG A 594 45.59 -31.32 -25.67
C ARG A 594 44.78 -30.07 -26.10
N LYS A 595 45.17 -29.63 -27.30
CA LYS A 595 44.62 -28.86 -28.44
C LYS A 595 43.18 -29.25 -28.94
N PRO A 596 42.60 -28.57 -29.97
CA PRO A 596 41.76 -27.36 -29.90
C PRO A 596 40.43 -27.51 -30.69
N ASN A 597 39.65 -26.43 -30.85
CA ASN A 597 38.96 -26.18 -32.12
C ASN A 597 38.85 -24.66 -32.36
N ASP A 598 39.33 -24.28 -33.55
CA ASP A 598 39.38 -22.94 -34.13
C ASP A 598 38.00 -22.51 -34.67
N ALA A 599 37.74 -21.19 -34.69
CA ALA A 599 37.48 -20.44 -35.93
C ALA A 599 37.04 -18.99 -35.62
N THR A 600 37.97 -18.06 -35.86
CA THR A 600 37.83 -16.62 -36.11
C THR A 600 37.10 -16.37 -37.47
N PRO A 601 36.66 -15.15 -37.86
CA PRO A 601 37.51 -13.96 -37.93
C PRO A 601 36.90 -12.60 -37.50
N GLU A 602 37.85 -11.74 -37.16
CA GLU A 602 37.80 -10.29 -37.01
C GLU A 602 37.26 -9.56 -38.25
N THR A 603 36.82 -8.31 -38.05
CA THR A 603 37.42 -7.16 -38.75
C THR A 603 37.02 -5.81 -38.09
N THR A 604 38.04 -5.11 -37.57
CA THR A 604 38.43 -3.69 -37.80
C THR A 604 37.37 -2.59 -37.96
N ALA A 605 37.52 -1.32 -37.59
CA ALA A 605 38.42 -0.51 -36.78
C ALA A 605 37.90 0.96 -36.84
N LYS A 606 38.19 1.72 -35.77
CA LYS A 606 38.18 3.19 -35.48
C LYS A 606 38.36 4.19 -36.66
N PRO A 607 38.15 5.54 -36.54
CA PRO A 607 38.54 6.38 -35.37
C PRO A 607 37.74 7.66 -35.00
N ASN A 608 38.20 8.23 -33.88
CA ASN A 608 37.91 9.52 -33.22
C ASN A 608 37.97 10.76 -34.14
N GLU A 609 37.27 11.83 -33.73
CA GLU A 609 37.76 13.22 -33.77
C GLU A 609 37.19 14.04 -32.59
N GLU A 610 37.81 15.20 -32.35
CA GLU A 610 38.17 15.84 -31.08
C GLU A 610 37.22 16.94 -30.53
N PRO A 611 37.52 17.53 -29.34
CA PRO A 611 36.69 18.48 -28.60
C PRO A 611 37.02 19.95 -28.89
N SER A 612 36.07 20.88 -28.63
CA SER A 612 36.36 22.31 -28.43
C SER A 612 35.24 22.98 -27.63
N GLY A 613 35.53 23.49 -26.43
CA GLY A 613 35.61 24.94 -26.12
C GLY A 613 34.49 25.26 -25.11
N GLY A 614 34.70 25.84 -23.92
CA GLY A 614 35.64 26.86 -23.50
C GLY A 614 34.91 28.21 -23.47
N CYS A 615 34.39 28.64 -22.30
CA CYS A 615 34.34 30.05 -21.89
C CYS A 615 33.84 30.20 -20.45
N SER A 616 34.72 30.75 -19.62
CA SER A 616 34.42 31.39 -18.34
C SER A 616 33.66 32.70 -18.55
N SER A 617 32.75 33.05 -17.64
CA SER A 617 32.67 34.43 -17.17
C SER A 617 32.21 34.50 -15.72
N VAL A 618 32.98 35.27 -14.97
CA VAL A 618 32.80 35.72 -13.59
C VAL A 618 32.11 37.07 -13.65
N LEU A 619 31.03 37.26 -12.90
CA LEU A 619 30.49 38.52 -12.34
C LEU A 619 29.51 38.04 -11.24
N GLY A 620 29.67 38.32 -9.94
CA GLY A 620 29.99 39.59 -9.32
C GLY A 620 28.69 40.31 -8.98
N GLY A 621 28.12 40.04 -7.80
CA GLY A 621 26.89 40.71 -7.35
C GLY A 621 26.31 40.12 -6.08
N GLY A 622 26.84 40.52 -4.92
CA GLY A 622 26.21 40.25 -3.64
C GLY A 622 24.90 41.05 -3.49
N ALA A 623 23.85 40.37 -3.05
CA ALA A 623 22.67 41.01 -2.50
C ALA A 623 22.29 40.28 -1.21
N ILE A 624 22.46 40.99 -0.09
CA ILE A 624 21.95 40.63 1.23
C ILE A 624 20.43 40.74 1.15
N LEU A 625 19.72 39.62 1.21
CA LEU A 625 18.26 39.59 1.32
C LEU A 625 17.87 39.53 2.79
N LEU A 626 17.38 40.65 3.31
CA LEU A 626 16.76 40.78 4.63
C LEU A 626 15.42 40.02 4.62
N ILE A 627 15.29 38.98 5.45
CA ILE A 627 14.02 38.29 5.70
C ILE A 627 13.22 39.13 6.69
N LEU A 628 12.17 39.81 6.21
CA LEU A 628 11.12 40.39 7.04
C LEU A 628 10.01 39.35 7.21
N THR A 629 9.91 38.78 8.41
CA THR A 629 8.79 37.95 8.85
C THR A 629 7.60 38.86 9.22
N ALA A 630 6.57 38.88 8.39
CA ALA A 630 5.29 39.49 8.73
C ALA A 630 4.37 38.42 9.35
N ALA A 631 4.27 38.42 10.68
CA ALA A 631 3.24 37.70 11.41
C ALA A 631 1.93 38.51 11.36
N GLY A 632 0.99 38.11 10.51
CA GLY A 632 -0.35 38.69 10.45
C GLY A 632 -1.29 38.01 11.44
N THR A 633 -1.41 38.55 12.65
CA THR A 633 -2.57 38.30 13.54
C THR A 633 -3.60 39.41 13.28
N ALA A 634 -4.74 39.05 12.69
CA ALA A 634 -5.86 39.98 12.54
C ALA A 634 -6.60 40.12 13.88
N VAL A 635 -6.38 41.26 14.55
CA VAL A 635 -7.18 41.71 15.70
C VAL A 635 -8.37 42.50 15.17
N LEU A 636 -9.59 41.98 15.35
CA LEU A 636 -10.82 42.71 15.06
C LEU A 636 -11.12 43.66 16.24
N ILE A 637 -10.84 44.95 16.08
CA ILE A 637 -11.25 45.99 17.04
C ILE A 637 -12.64 46.51 16.64
N HIS A 638 -13.66 46.14 17.40
CA HIS A 638 -15.02 46.69 17.26
C HIS A 638 -15.12 48.00 18.05
N LYS A 639 -15.23 49.14 17.34
CA LYS A 639 -15.39 50.46 17.94
C LYS A 639 -16.88 50.80 18.08
N LYS A 640 -17.39 50.74 19.31
CA LYS A 640 -18.73 51.22 19.70
C LYS A 640 -18.75 52.76 19.57
N LYS A 641 -19.73 53.30 18.86
CA LYS A 641 -20.00 54.76 18.83
C LYS A 641 -21.33 55.00 19.53
N GLU A 642 -21.27 55.72 20.64
CA GLU A 642 -22.42 56.31 21.32
C GLU A 642 -22.71 57.66 20.64
N ASP A 643 -23.85 57.72 19.97
CA ASP A 643 -24.94 58.72 20.11
C ASP A 643 -26.00 58.44 19.03
#